data_AF-A0A7X8LJ41-F1
#
_entry.id   AF-A0A7X8LJ41-F1
#
_cell.length_a   1.000
_cell.length_b   1.000
_cell.length_c   1.000
_cell.angle_alpha   90.00
_cell.angle_beta   90.00
_cell.angle_gamma   90.00
#
_symmetry.space_group_name_H-M   'P 1'
#
loop_
_entity.id
_entity.type
_entity.pdbx_description
1 polymer ?
#
loop_
_entity_poly.entity_id
_entity_poly.type
_entity_poly.pdbx_seq_one_letter_code
_entity_poly.pdbx_strand_id
1 'polypeptide(L)'
;MAKRRDNFVWRFLARVRSEARRKPVVVTLRAMGRERVFEAYDWGADTFVFEKDVWLNLADEERDPLLVVRKSVLIPKTPGFIMTLTKGNHSVAAMPLLTGQLWNLGKVPPKKRSTTLQREIVCGNIVDDVFELSQRDVMVDRLVDADAWMQTLGIPFENIVMADRTESALEHYRCLGQEWRIRPLAWTRREMELVLRSSRARIASRLQYFHSVRGIHFLSYEDFHLLTDLAREDFAAFLAAMRELVAVPEGLNSSNTRIERYHGHHEVELFGVRPGLAINTIIPQLENLLEGITLRRLSEKEVIVAIRRIDRLFRSSLDYNSLATNESDEFVAAMYRHLTGEVYLGTPGEVTSAFDDRRTALPGATYRGGLPDFHAGADNRSRSILSYISANLSHGESIEYVNVYEVRVDTSEELGLGSTREIVYKTNRMPLPDRLIEKRLALPMAGYGSYMLARVAAYKGLGIAFGSYHLLARHDTGRKRADNYFVRNRLQGDSFGAIPRSRFLMPADEGGSEGVENPDAILAVAALMGSAAAQTMVMKRYLPKIPSCRFGEGKEIIEFGFDVHMMREMPVRVSFCSVRGSMGWPETDWSTENLMRLFNFYMSRFAEVAVELWSEHSAFVTLNEVCERFFEGFASKTRAMHWRYVSRREQFDAFKPDLRKVYNFDAKWAFSLWSLERQSRRIDLLRDLFMEKVNKLTDGQFALEANGDEPQQESPAIRKPPEEIRIDLLQDE
;
A
#
# COMPACT_ATOMS: atom_id res chain seq x y z
N MET A 1 24.50 -28.06 1.05
CA MET A 1 23.77 -29.15 1.75
C MET A 1 23.28 -28.76 3.16
N ALA A 2 24.03 -28.03 3.99
CA ALA A 2 23.57 -27.61 5.33
C ALA A 2 22.29 -26.75 5.31
N LYS A 3 22.20 -25.74 4.43
CA LYS A 3 20.99 -24.89 4.25
C LYS A 3 19.69 -25.66 3.91
N ARG A 4 19.78 -26.87 3.32
CA ARG A 4 18.61 -27.67 2.92
C ARG A 4 17.96 -28.42 4.10
N ARG A 5 18.69 -28.68 5.19
CA ARG A 5 18.16 -29.40 6.36
C ARG A 5 17.36 -28.51 7.33
N ASP A 6 17.57 -27.20 7.27
CA ASP A 6 16.84 -26.25 8.13
C ASP A 6 15.50 -25.79 7.51
N ASN A 7 15.27 -26.04 6.21
CA ASN A 7 14.02 -25.71 5.53
C ASN A 7 12.84 -26.50 6.13
N PHE A 8 11.80 -25.78 6.59
CA PHE A 8 10.62 -26.37 7.23
C PHE A 8 9.85 -27.30 6.28
N VAL A 9 9.59 -26.85 5.05
CA VAL A 9 8.85 -27.60 4.03
C VAL A 9 9.53 -28.92 3.71
N TRP A 10 10.87 -28.92 3.61
CA TRP A 10 11.62 -30.15 3.40
C TRP A 10 11.42 -31.15 4.54
N ARG A 11 11.47 -30.69 5.79
CA ARG A 11 11.22 -31.52 6.99
C ARG A 11 9.79 -32.05 7.00
N PHE A 12 8.81 -31.22 6.64
CA PHE A 12 7.41 -31.64 6.52
C PHE A 12 7.25 -32.77 5.47
N LEU A 13 7.82 -32.61 4.28
CA LEU A 13 7.73 -33.62 3.22
C LEU A 13 8.47 -34.91 3.58
N ALA A 14 9.62 -34.82 4.25
CA ALA A 14 10.33 -35.97 4.79
C ALA A 14 9.49 -36.72 5.82
N ARG A 15 8.80 -35.98 6.71
CA ARG A 15 7.90 -36.52 7.73
C ARG A 15 6.71 -37.25 7.10
N VAL A 16 6.06 -36.66 6.09
CA VAL A 16 5.00 -37.36 5.33
C VAL A 16 5.52 -38.67 4.78
N ARG A 17 6.71 -38.68 4.15
CA ARG A 17 7.28 -39.88 3.54
C ARG A 17 7.67 -40.97 4.55
N SER A 18 8.03 -40.60 5.78
CA SER A 18 8.42 -41.55 6.83
C SER A 18 7.24 -42.04 7.66
N GLU A 19 6.26 -41.18 7.95
CA GLU A 19 5.14 -41.48 8.87
C GLU A 19 3.89 -41.97 8.14
N ALA A 20 3.64 -41.52 6.91
CA ALA A 20 2.45 -41.89 6.16
C ALA A 20 2.62 -43.20 5.37
N ARG A 21 1.52 -43.92 5.15
CA ARG A 21 1.52 -45.18 4.41
C ARG A 21 1.63 -44.91 2.91
N ARG A 22 2.78 -45.22 2.31
CA ARG A 22 2.97 -45.17 0.85
C ARG A 22 2.01 -46.13 0.13
N LYS A 23 1.35 -45.66 -0.94
CA LYS A 23 0.57 -46.53 -1.84
C LYS A 23 1.51 -47.43 -2.67
N PRO A 24 1.15 -48.70 -2.88
CA PRO A 24 2.05 -49.70 -3.48
C PRO A 24 2.34 -49.46 -4.96
N VAL A 25 1.43 -48.81 -5.68
CA VAL A 25 1.52 -48.57 -7.12
C VAL A 25 1.91 -47.11 -7.37
N VAL A 26 2.91 -46.86 -8.21
CA VAL A 26 3.21 -45.54 -8.76
C VAL A 26 2.34 -45.28 -9.98
N VAL A 27 1.97 -44.02 -10.22
CA VAL A 27 1.18 -43.62 -11.38
C VAL A 27 2.07 -42.86 -12.34
N THR A 28 2.17 -43.32 -13.58
CA THR A 28 2.94 -42.65 -14.63
C THR A 28 2.02 -42.02 -15.65
N LEU A 29 2.20 -40.72 -15.91
CA LEU A 29 1.34 -39.94 -16.79
C LEU A 29 2.18 -39.08 -17.73
N ARG A 30 1.66 -38.84 -18.94
CA ARG A 30 2.25 -37.88 -19.87
C ARG A 30 1.55 -36.53 -19.68
N ALA A 31 2.28 -35.54 -19.18
CA ALA A 31 1.79 -34.18 -18.99
C ALA A 31 2.83 -33.16 -19.47
N MET A 32 2.39 -32.14 -20.20
CA MET A 32 3.28 -31.13 -20.81
C MET A 32 4.40 -31.75 -21.65
N GLY A 33 4.06 -32.76 -22.47
CA GLY A 33 4.98 -33.42 -23.39
C GLY A 33 5.99 -34.39 -22.75
N ARG A 34 6.08 -34.46 -21.42
CA ARG A 34 7.02 -35.32 -20.67
C ARG A 34 6.30 -36.40 -19.88
N GLU A 35 6.98 -37.52 -19.67
CA GLU A 35 6.53 -38.58 -18.78
C GLU A 35 6.87 -38.20 -17.34
N ARG A 36 5.87 -38.29 -16.45
CA ARG A 36 5.97 -37.90 -15.04
C ARG A 36 5.48 -39.04 -14.17
N VAL A 37 6.22 -39.31 -13.10
CA VAL A 37 5.91 -40.39 -12.16
C VAL A 37 5.42 -39.78 -10.86
N PHE A 38 4.29 -40.29 -10.35
CA PHE A 38 3.68 -39.83 -9.11
C PHE A 38 3.72 -40.92 -8.05
N GLU A 39 3.94 -40.50 -6.80
CA GLU A 39 3.85 -41.31 -5.60
C GLU A 39 2.76 -40.74 -4.68
N ALA A 40 2.03 -41.61 -3.98
CA ALA A 40 1.00 -41.19 -3.04
C ALA A 40 1.21 -41.80 -1.65
N TYR A 41 0.85 -41.03 -0.63
CA TYR A 41 1.03 -41.35 0.77
C TYR A 41 -0.28 -41.07 1.52
N ASP A 42 -0.84 -42.09 2.17
CA ASP A 42 -2.05 -41.93 2.99
C ASP A 42 -1.66 -41.68 4.46
N TRP A 43 -2.11 -40.56 5.02
CA TRP A 43 -1.90 -40.22 6.42
C TRP A 43 -3.26 -40.06 7.11
N GLY A 44 -3.70 -41.11 7.80
CA GLY A 44 -5.06 -41.16 8.33
C GLY A 44 -6.10 -41.05 7.20
N ALA A 45 -6.96 -40.05 7.27
CA ALA A 45 -7.97 -39.76 6.25
C ALA A 45 -7.43 -38.94 5.07
N ASP A 46 -6.21 -38.39 5.15
CA ASP A 46 -5.64 -37.49 4.14
C ASP A 46 -4.77 -38.26 3.14
N THR A 47 -4.60 -37.71 1.93
CA THR A 47 -3.71 -38.28 0.92
C THR A 47 -2.80 -37.21 0.33
N PHE A 48 -1.51 -37.46 0.38
CA PHE A 48 -0.48 -36.61 -0.23
C PHE A 48 -0.03 -37.23 -1.54
N VAL A 49 0.03 -36.45 -2.61
CA VAL A 49 0.46 -36.90 -3.94
C VAL A 49 1.65 -36.07 -4.40
N PHE A 50 2.79 -36.70 -4.59
CA PHE A 50 4.03 -36.02 -4.95
C PHE A 50 4.51 -36.53 -6.31
N GLU A 51 4.93 -35.62 -7.18
CA GLU A 51 5.79 -35.99 -8.31
C GLU A 51 7.09 -36.57 -7.75
N LYS A 52 7.54 -37.69 -8.32
CA LYS A 52 8.72 -38.41 -7.89
C LYS A 52 9.91 -37.45 -7.88
N ASP A 53 10.68 -37.49 -6.79
CA ASP A 53 11.88 -36.68 -6.59
C ASP A 53 11.66 -35.16 -6.50
N VAL A 54 10.41 -34.68 -6.43
CA VAL A 54 10.11 -33.24 -6.28
C VAL A 54 10.80 -32.62 -5.06
N TRP A 55 10.97 -33.39 -3.98
CA TRP A 55 11.65 -32.99 -2.76
C TRP A 55 13.18 -32.86 -2.87
N LEU A 56 13.81 -33.45 -3.90
CA LEU A 56 15.27 -33.37 -4.09
C LEU A 56 15.69 -31.99 -4.60
N ASN A 57 14.79 -31.35 -5.36
CA ASN A 57 15.01 -30.09 -6.05
C ASN A 57 13.97 -29.03 -5.61
N LEU A 58 13.46 -29.11 -4.37
CA LEU A 58 12.54 -28.11 -3.82
C LEU A 58 13.16 -26.73 -3.92
N ALA A 59 12.41 -25.79 -4.49
CA ALA A 59 12.86 -24.42 -4.70
C ALA A 59 14.17 -24.26 -5.51
N ASP A 60 14.61 -25.31 -6.24
CA ASP A 60 15.64 -25.14 -7.30
C ASP A 60 15.00 -24.48 -8.55
N GLU A 61 13.68 -24.61 -8.72
CA GLU A 61 12.83 -23.76 -9.59
C GLU A 61 12.12 -22.73 -8.70
N GLU A 62 11.95 -21.47 -9.16
CA GLU A 62 11.51 -20.35 -8.30
C GLU A 62 10.17 -20.56 -7.57
N ARG A 63 9.29 -21.47 -8.05
CA ARG A 63 8.00 -21.83 -7.42
C ARG A 63 7.58 -23.26 -7.73
N ASP A 64 7.23 -24.04 -6.71
CA ASP A 64 6.71 -25.42 -6.89
C ASP A 64 5.19 -25.49 -6.69
N PRO A 65 4.39 -25.84 -7.74
CA PRO A 65 2.93 -25.87 -7.66
C PRO A 65 2.36 -26.84 -6.63
N LEU A 66 1.41 -26.33 -5.85
CA LEU A 66 0.64 -27.03 -4.84
C LEU A 66 -0.87 -26.97 -5.15
N LEU A 67 -1.59 -28.06 -4.88
CA LEU A 67 -3.06 -28.05 -4.82
C LEU A 67 -3.52 -28.60 -3.47
N VAL A 68 -4.56 -28.00 -2.89
CA VAL A 68 -5.23 -28.49 -1.69
C VAL A 68 -6.74 -28.58 -1.95
N VAL A 69 -7.35 -29.72 -1.65
CA VAL A 69 -8.79 -29.94 -1.86
C VAL A 69 -9.36 -30.94 -0.86
N ARG A 70 -10.58 -30.69 -0.38
CA ARG A 70 -11.33 -31.67 0.42
C ARG A 70 -11.70 -32.88 -0.45
N LYS A 71 -11.46 -34.11 0.02
CA LYS A 71 -11.82 -35.34 -0.70
C LYS A 71 -13.31 -35.41 -1.04
N SER A 72 -14.16 -34.89 -0.16
CA SER A 72 -15.62 -34.86 -0.34
C SER A 72 -16.08 -34.09 -1.58
N VAL A 73 -15.27 -33.13 -2.06
CA VAL A 73 -15.51 -32.38 -3.31
C VAL A 73 -15.34 -33.28 -4.52
N LEU A 74 -14.33 -34.16 -4.49
CA LEU A 74 -14.00 -35.03 -5.62
C LEU A 74 -14.76 -36.36 -5.58
N ILE A 75 -15.01 -36.88 -4.38
CA ILE A 75 -15.71 -38.13 -4.11
C ILE A 75 -16.65 -37.92 -2.92
N PRO A 76 -17.98 -37.89 -3.13
CA PRO A 76 -18.96 -37.64 -2.07
C PRO A 76 -18.75 -38.53 -0.83
N LYS A 77 -18.97 -37.96 0.36
CA LYS A 77 -18.87 -38.63 1.68
C LYS A 77 -17.47 -39.14 2.05
N THR A 78 -16.44 -38.82 1.28
CA THR A 78 -15.06 -39.18 1.63
C THR A 78 -14.45 -38.14 2.56
N PRO A 79 -14.02 -38.48 3.78
CA PRO A 79 -13.39 -37.54 4.69
C PRO A 79 -11.93 -37.26 4.29
N GLY A 80 -11.37 -36.17 4.82
CA GLY A 80 -9.97 -35.79 4.64
C GLY A 80 -9.70 -34.90 3.44
N PHE A 81 -8.43 -34.57 3.24
CA PHE A 81 -7.91 -33.68 2.21
C PHE A 81 -6.95 -34.41 1.27
N ILE A 82 -6.76 -33.81 0.10
CA ILE A 82 -5.70 -34.16 -0.84
C ILE A 82 -4.79 -32.95 -0.99
N MET A 83 -3.49 -33.18 -0.87
CA MET A 83 -2.46 -32.21 -1.18
C MET A 83 -1.55 -32.76 -2.27
N THR A 84 -1.41 -32.04 -3.37
CA THR A 84 -0.52 -32.42 -4.47
C THR A 84 0.67 -31.49 -4.56
N LEU A 85 1.86 -32.00 -4.86
CA LEU A 85 3.06 -31.22 -5.13
C LEU A 85 3.76 -31.71 -6.40
N THR A 86 4.02 -30.81 -7.34
CA THR A 86 4.57 -31.13 -8.67
C THR A 86 5.59 -30.11 -9.14
N LYS A 87 6.34 -30.43 -10.21
CA LYS A 87 7.15 -29.48 -10.99
C LYS A 87 6.39 -28.97 -12.21
N GLY A 88 6.62 -27.72 -12.61
CA GLY A 88 5.94 -27.10 -13.75
C GLY A 88 4.77 -26.22 -13.33
N ASN A 89 3.54 -26.53 -13.75
CA ASN A 89 2.34 -25.73 -13.41
C ASN A 89 1.25 -26.58 -12.73
N HIS A 90 0.24 -25.91 -12.15
CA HIS A 90 -0.87 -26.54 -11.43
C HIS A 90 -1.64 -27.60 -12.24
N SER A 91 -1.67 -27.47 -13.57
CA SER A 91 -2.41 -28.40 -14.44
C SER A 91 -1.84 -29.82 -14.44
N VAL A 92 -0.53 -29.96 -14.13
CA VAL A 92 0.19 -31.24 -14.07
C VAL A 92 -0.46 -32.21 -13.09
N ALA A 93 -0.93 -31.71 -11.94
CA ALA A 93 -1.68 -32.51 -10.96
C ALA A 93 -3.20 -32.34 -11.08
N ALA A 94 -3.69 -31.13 -11.40
CA ALA A 94 -5.12 -30.83 -11.35
C ALA A 94 -5.93 -31.71 -12.32
N MET A 95 -5.50 -31.83 -13.57
CA MET A 95 -6.25 -32.57 -14.58
C MET A 95 -6.28 -34.09 -14.27
N PRO A 96 -5.14 -34.74 -13.97
CA PRO A 96 -5.14 -36.14 -13.52
C PRO A 96 -5.95 -36.41 -12.25
N LEU A 97 -5.99 -35.44 -11.32
CA LEU A 97 -6.76 -35.56 -10.09
C LEU A 97 -8.27 -35.56 -10.40
N LEU A 98 -8.74 -34.61 -11.21
CA LEU A 98 -10.15 -34.47 -11.58
C LEU A 98 -10.67 -35.62 -12.43
N THR A 99 -9.81 -36.19 -13.30
CA THR A 99 -10.15 -37.32 -14.18
C THR A 99 -10.06 -38.67 -13.48
N GLY A 100 -9.49 -38.74 -12.28
CA GLY A 100 -9.32 -39.98 -11.51
C GLY A 100 -8.11 -40.81 -11.89
N GLN A 101 -7.21 -40.28 -12.71
CA GLN A 101 -5.98 -40.96 -13.12
C GLN A 101 -5.01 -41.16 -11.94
N LEU A 102 -5.07 -40.29 -10.93
CA LEU A 102 -4.32 -40.44 -9.68
C LEU A 102 -5.09 -41.35 -8.70
N TRP A 103 -4.88 -42.66 -8.77
CA TRP A 103 -5.46 -43.68 -7.87
C TRP A 103 -6.98 -43.57 -7.66
N ASN A 104 -7.74 -43.14 -8.67
CA ASN A 104 -9.19 -42.90 -8.56
C ASN A 104 -9.57 -41.90 -7.44
N LEU A 105 -8.67 -40.99 -7.08
CA LEU A 105 -8.88 -39.96 -6.05
C LEU A 105 -9.89 -38.87 -6.45
N GLY A 106 -10.31 -38.85 -7.72
CA GLY A 106 -11.41 -38.02 -8.18
C GLY A 106 -12.23 -38.69 -9.29
N LYS A 107 -13.49 -38.29 -9.42
CA LYS A 107 -14.41 -38.72 -10.49
C LYS A 107 -15.31 -37.58 -10.92
N VAL A 108 -14.72 -36.41 -11.16
CA VAL A 108 -15.49 -35.21 -11.47
C VAL A 108 -16.00 -35.30 -12.91
N PRO A 109 -17.33 -35.19 -13.15
CA PRO A 109 -17.88 -35.21 -14.50
C PRO A 109 -17.27 -34.12 -15.38
N PRO A 110 -16.97 -34.38 -16.68
CA PRO A 110 -16.31 -33.41 -17.56
C PRO A 110 -16.88 -32.00 -17.51
N LYS A 111 -18.22 -31.88 -17.52
CA LYS A 111 -18.95 -30.60 -17.46
C LYS A 111 -18.73 -29.80 -16.17
N LYS A 112 -18.29 -30.43 -15.08
CA LYS A 112 -18.06 -29.79 -13.76
C LYS A 112 -16.58 -29.55 -13.45
N ARG A 113 -15.66 -30.07 -14.26
CA ARG A 113 -14.21 -30.04 -13.95
C ARG A 113 -13.66 -28.62 -13.84
N SER A 114 -13.98 -27.77 -14.81
CA SER A 114 -13.57 -26.36 -14.79
C SER A 114 -14.10 -25.64 -13.54
N THR A 115 -15.40 -25.74 -13.25
CA THR A 115 -16.00 -25.14 -12.05
C THR A 115 -15.40 -25.67 -10.75
N THR A 116 -15.12 -26.98 -10.68
CA THR A 116 -14.52 -27.61 -9.48
C THR A 116 -13.09 -27.12 -9.26
N LEU A 117 -12.29 -27.06 -10.33
CA LEU A 117 -10.93 -26.51 -10.28
C LEU A 117 -10.93 -25.05 -9.83
N GLN A 118 -11.86 -24.27 -10.36
CA GLN A 118 -11.95 -22.84 -10.11
C GLN A 118 -12.46 -22.50 -8.69
N ARG A 119 -13.45 -23.24 -8.18
CA ARG A 119 -14.18 -22.85 -6.96
C ARG A 119 -13.90 -23.69 -5.72
N GLU A 120 -13.35 -24.90 -5.89
CA GLU A 120 -13.23 -25.87 -4.80
C GLU A 120 -11.80 -26.35 -4.53
N ILE A 121 -10.87 -26.12 -5.47
CA ILE A 121 -9.45 -26.50 -5.32
C ILE A 121 -8.65 -25.23 -4.99
N VAL A 122 -8.05 -25.20 -3.80
CA VAL A 122 -7.11 -24.13 -3.41
C VAL A 122 -5.78 -24.39 -4.11
N CYS A 123 -5.41 -23.50 -5.01
CA CYS A 123 -4.10 -23.51 -5.65
C CYS A 123 -3.07 -22.83 -4.76
N GLY A 124 -1.82 -23.26 -4.82
CA GLY A 124 -0.76 -22.64 -4.07
C GLY A 124 0.62 -22.93 -4.65
N ASN A 125 1.65 -22.38 -4.04
CA ASN A 125 3.04 -22.67 -4.39
C ASN A 125 3.87 -22.87 -3.13
N ILE A 126 4.97 -23.59 -3.26
CA ILE A 126 6.06 -23.55 -2.29
C ILE A 126 7.07 -22.56 -2.80
N VAL A 127 7.40 -21.58 -1.97
CA VAL A 127 8.41 -20.55 -2.23
C VAL A 127 9.29 -20.45 -1.00
N ASP A 128 10.59 -20.60 -1.19
CA ASP A 128 11.57 -20.74 -0.11
C ASP A 128 11.17 -21.83 0.91
N ASP A 129 10.69 -21.43 2.09
CA ASP A 129 10.24 -22.30 3.17
C ASP A 129 8.77 -22.07 3.57
N VAL A 130 7.97 -21.41 2.72
CA VAL A 130 6.56 -21.12 2.97
C VAL A 130 5.63 -21.75 1.94
N PHE A 131 4.42 -22.07 2.40
CA PHE A 131 3.29 -22.43 1.56
C PHE A 131 2.49 -21.16 1.25
N GLU A 132 2.44 -20.79 -0.02
CA GLU A 132 1.62 -19.69 -0.51
C GLU A 132 0.29 -20.24 -1.03
N LEU A 133 -0.82 -19.90 -0.39
CA LEU A 133 -2.16 -20.28 -0.81
C LEU A 133 -2.82 -19.12 -1.58
N SER A 134 -3.41 -19.44 -2.72
CA SER A 134 -4.07 -18.50 -3.62
C SER A 134 -5.58 -18.74 -3.54
N GLN A 135 -6.33 -17.70 -3.20
CA GLN A 135 -7.79 -17.75 -3.17
C GLN A 135 -8.37 -17.80 -4.59
N ARG A 136 -7.91 -16.93 -5.49
CA ARG A 136 -8.51 -16.73 -6.82
C ARG A 136 -10.04 -16.60 -6.72
N ASP A 137 -10.79 -17.48 -7.37
CA ASP A 137 -12.26 -17.55 -7.32
C ASP A 137 -12.80 -18.57 -6.32
N VAL A 138 -11.92 -19.20 -5.54
CA VAL A 138 -12.30 -20.11 -4.47
C VAL A 138 -12.98 -19.31 -3.38
N MET A 139 -14.09 -19.83 -2.88
CA MET A 139 -14.80 -19.20 -1.75
C MET A 139 -13.87 -19.12 -0.54
N VAL A 140 -13.89 -18.01 0.19
CA VAL A 140 -12.99 -17.78 1.33
C VAL A 140 -13.06 -18.93 2.35
N ASP A 141 -14.24 -19.51 2.58
CA ASP A 141 -14.42 -20.67 3.47
C ASP A 141 -13.54 -21.86 3.10
N ARG A 142 -13.28 -22.10 1.80
CA ARG A 142 -12.41 -23.19 1.34
C ARG A 142 -10.94 -22.89 1.56
N LEU A 143 -10.54 -21.63 1.42
CA LEU A 143 -9.19 -21.18 1.77
C LEU A 143 -8.95 -21.32 3.27
N VAL A 144 -9.92 -20.88 4.09
CA VAL A 144 -9.88 -20.97 5.56
C VAL A 144 -9.87 -22.43 6.01
N ASP A 145 -10.67 -23.28 5.39
CA ASP A 145 -10.66 -24.73 5.62
C ASP A 145 -9.29 -25.35 5.34
N ALA A 146 -8.66 -24.97 4.22
CA ALA A 146 -7.34 -25.46 3.83
C ALA A 146 -6.26 -24.96 4.80
N ASP A 147 -6.28 -23.68 5.17
CA ASP A 147 -5.38 -23.10 6.17
C ASP A 147 -5.50 -23.83 7.52
N ALA A 148 -6.73 -23.96 8.04
CA ALA A 148 -7.00 -24.65 9.29
C ALA A 148 -6.52 -26.11 9.24
N TRP A 149 -6.79 -26.82 8.14
CA TRP A 149 -6.30 -28.20 7.95
C TRP A 149 -4.77 -28.27 7.94
N MET A 150 -4.08 -27.40 7.21
CA MET A 150 -2.62 -27.37 7.18
C MET A 150 -2.02 -27.14 8.58
N GLN A 151 -2.63 -26.28 9.39
CA GLN A 151 -2.23 -26.09 10.78
C GLN A 151 -2.40 -27.37 11.62
N THR A 152 -3.44 -28.18 11.38
CA THR A 152 -3.61 -29.48 12.08
C THR A 152 -2.51 -30.49 11.77
N LEU A 153 -1.80 -30.35 10.64
CA LEU A 153 -0.64 -31.17 10.29
C LEU A 153 0.63 -30.77 11.06
N GLY A 154 0.56 -29.71 11.86
CA GLY A 154 1.70 -29.11 12.57
C GLY A 154 2.50 -28.13 11.72
N ILE A 155 1.90 -27.57 10.66
CA ILE A 155 2.50 -26.49 9.89
C ILE A 155 2.33 -25.18 10.68
N PRO A 156 3.42 -24.49 11.04
CA PRO A 156 3.35 -23.20 11.73
C PRO A 156 2.60 -22.17 10.87
N PHE A 157 1.84 -21.29 11.51
CA PHE A 157 1.01 -20.30 10.82
C PHE A 157 1.88 -19.32 10.00
N GLU A 158 3.13 -19.07 10.41
CA GLU A 158 4.11 -18.24 9.71
C GLU A 158 4.62 -18.87 8.41
N ASN A 159 4.50 -20.20 8.28
CA ASN A 159 4.84 -20.92 7.05
C ASN A 159 3.64 -21.08 6.11
N ILE A 160 2.49 -20.47 6.41
CA ILE A 160 1.30 -20.47 5.54
C ILE A 160 0.89 -19.03 5.27
N VAL A 161 1.10 -18.59 4.03
CA VAL A 161 0.89 -17.22 3.56
C VAL A 161 -0.22 -17.21 2.52
N MET A 162 -1.10 -16.22 2.55
CA MET A 162 -2.10 -16.01 1.50
C MET A 162 -1.48 -15.11 0.42
N ALA A 163 -1.35 -15.65 -0.79
CA ALA A 163 -0.75 -14.96 -1.92
C ALA A 163 -1.65 -13.83 -2.46
N ASP A 164 -2.96 -13.98 -2.31
CA ASP A 164 -3.94 -13.10 -2.94
C ASP A 164 -4.56 -12.14 -1.92
N ARG A 165 -4.59 -10.86 -2.26
CA ARG A 165 -5.22 -9.80 -1.45
C ARG A 165 -6.66 -9.58 -1.91
N THR A 166 -7.55 -10.54 -1.68
CA THR A 166 -8.99 -10.34 -1.92
C THR A 166 -9.65 -9.64 -0.72
N GLU A 167 -10.76 -8.94 -0.93
CA GLU A 167 -11.51 -8.30 0.16
C GLU A 167 -11.97 -9.33 1.21
N SER A 168 -12.49 -10.48 0.75
CA SER A 168 -12.98 -11.54 1.65
C SER A 168 -11.88 -12.17 2.51
N ALA A 169 -10.69 -12.44 1.95
CA ALA A 169 -9.56 -12.93 2.73
C ALA A 169 -9.03 -11.85 3.68
N LEU A 170 -8.91 -10.60 3.19
CA LEU A 170 -8.50 -9.47 4.03
C LEU A 170 -9.41 -9.31 5.23
N GLU A 171 -10.73 -9.29 5.02
CA GLU A 171 -11.70 -9.15 6.10
C GLU A 171 -11.59 -10.30 7.11
N HIS A 172 -11.56 -11.55 6.63
CA HIS A 172 -11.44 -12.73 7.49
C HIS A 172 -10.18 -12.68 8.36
N TYR A 173 -9.00 -12.57 7.75
CA TYR A 173 -7.73 -12.61 8.48
C TYR A 173 -7.49 -11.35 9.31
N ARG A 174 -8.01 -10.19 8.90
CA ARG A 174 -8.00 -8.96 9.72
C ARG A 174 -8.80 -9.14 11.00
N CYS A 175 -9.97 -9.77 10.93
CA CYS A 175 -10.78 -10.11 12.11
C CYS A 175 -10.10 -11.13 13.04
N LEU A 176 -9.03 -11.80 12.60
CA LEU A 176 -8.21 -12.67 13.42
C LEU A 176 -6.91 -12.00 13.91
N GLY A 177 -6.62 -10.76 13.48
CA GLY A 177 -5.34 -10.09 13.72
C GLY A 177 -4.18 -10.65 12.87
N GLN A 178 -4.51 -11.39 11.81
CA GLN A 178 -3.60 -12.19 11.00
C GLN A 178 -3.38 -11.60 9.60
N GLU A 179 -3.70 -10.32 9.37
CA GLU A 179 -3.53 -9.69 8.05
C GLU A 179 -2.07 -9.75 7.54
N TRP A 180 -1.10 -9.84 8.45
CA TRP A 180 0.32 -9.99 8.11
C TRP A 180 0.67 -11.31 7.42
N ARG A 181 -0.22 -12.32 7.47
CA ARG A 181 -0.10 -13.57 6.71
C ARG A 181 -0.55 -13.42 5.26
N ILE A 182 -1.20 -12.32 4.91
CA ILE A 182 -1.51 -11.97 3.52
C ILE A 182 -0.31 -11.24 2.98
N ARG A 183 0.21 -11.65 1.81
CA ARG A 183 1.38 -10.98 1.23
C ARG A 183 1.14 -9.47 1.14
N PRO A 184 2.09 -8.66 1.64
CA PRO A 184 1.99 -7.23 1.49
C PRO A 184 2.05 -6.91 0.00
N LEU A 185 1.50 -5.75 -0.36
CA LEU A 185 1.95 -5.16 -1.60
C LEU A 185 3.47 -4.88 -1.45
N ALA A 186 4.33 -5.38 -2.33
CA ALA A 186 5.74 -4.98 -2.42
C ALA A 186 5.84 -3.50 -2.78
N TRP A 187 6.65 -2.73 -2.03
CA TRP A 187 6.68 -1.26 -2.16
C TRP A 187 8.07 -0.71 -2.51
N THR A 188 9.13 -1.48 -2.35
CA THR A 188 10.42 -1.07 -2.92
C THR A 188 10.53 -1.51 -4.36
N ARG A 189 11.27 -0.74 -5.17
CA ARG A 189 11.74 -1.19 -6.48
C ARG A 189 12.27 -2.62 -6.43
N ARG A 190 13.05 -2.96 -5.40
CA ARG A 190 13.66 -4.29 -5.20
C ARG A 190 12.63 -5.38 -4.86
N GLU A 191 11.63 -5.09 -4.04
CA GLU A 191 10.55 -6.02 -3.69
C GLU A 191 9.61 -6.20 -4.89
N MET A 192 9.28 -5.13 -5.61
CA MET A 192 8.48 -5.21 -6.83
C MET A 192 9.21 -6.02 -7.89
N GLU A 193 10.52 -5.81 -8.07
CA GLU A 193 11.34 -6.66 -8.93
C GLU A 193 11.39 -8.11 -8.48
N LEU A 194 11.40 -8.37 -7.17
CA LEU A 194 11.36 -9.73 -6.64
C LEU A 194 10.02 -10.38 -6.94
N VAL A 195 8.92 -9.63 -6.82
CA VAL A 195 7.57 -10.10 -7.19
C VAL A 195 7.47 -10.31 -8.69
N LEU A 196 7.95 -9.37 -9.52
CA LEU A 196 7.98 -9.50 -10.96
C LEU A 196 8.82 -10.68 -11.42
N ARG A 197 10.03 -10.84 -10.86
CA ARG A 197 10.89 -12.00 -11.10
C ARG A 197 10.18 -13.29 -10.74
N SER A 198 9.66 -13.39 -9.52
CA SER A 198 8.96 -14.59 -9.06
C SER A 198 7.61 -14.83 -9.76
N SER A 199 7.02 -13.81 -10.40
CA SER A 199 5.82 -13.96 -11.22
C SER A 199 6.10 -14.49 -12.62
N ARG A 200 7.38 -14.63 -13.02
CA ARG A 200 7.74 -15.17 -14.32
C ARG A 200 7.26 -16.61 -14.44
N ALA A 201 6.46 -16.87 -15.46
CA ALA A 201 5.90 -18.19 -15.74
C ALA A 201 6.04 -18.53 -17.22
N ARG A 202 6.02 -19.84 -17.50
CA ARG A 202 5.91 -20.40 -18.85
C ARG A 202 4.69 -21.30 -18.92
N ILE A 203 4.06 -21.34 -20.10
CA ILE A 203 2.91 -22.20 -20.37
C ILE A 203 3.40 -23.49 -21.03
N ALA A 204 3.78 -23.43 -22.31
CA ALA A 204 4.24 -24.58 -23.09
C ALA A 204 5.45 -24.29 -24.01
N SER A 205 5.65 -23.03 -24.39
CA SER A 205 6.68 -22.55 -25.32
C SER A 205 7.85 -21.88 -24.61
N ARG A 206 8.75 -21.25 -25.38
CA ARG A 206 9.86 -20.45 -24.84
C ARG A 206 9.43 -19.04 -24.37
N LEU A 207 8.18 -18.64 -24.64
CA LEU A 207 7.65 -17.36 -24.18
C LEU A 207 7.60 -17.29 -22.66
N GLN A 208 7.92 -16.12 -22.13
CA GLN A 208 7.82 -15.83 -20.71
C GLN A 208 6.72 -14.81 -20.47
N TYR A 209 5.95 -15.05 -19.42
CA TYR A 209 4.84 -14.21 -19.01
C TYR A 209 5.02 -13.78 -17.57
N PHE A 210 4.39 -12.67 -17.19
CA PHE A 210 4.17 -12.32 -15.79
C PHE A 210 2.80 -12.85 -15.38
N HIS A 211 2.75 -13.75 -14.40
CA HIS A 211 1.51 -14.40 -13.96
C HIS A 211 0.96 -13.71 -12.70
N SER A 212 -0.25 -13.19 -12.82
CA SER A 212 -0.95 -12.51 -11.72
C SER A 212 -1.61 -13.46 -10.73
N VAL A 213 -1.90 -12.94 -9.54
CA VAL A 213 -2.71 -13.63 -8.51
C VAL A 213 -4.11 -13.98 -9.01
N ARG A 214 -4.64 -13.19 -9.95
CA ARG A 214 -5.94 -13.42 -10.59
C ARG A 214 -5.89 -14.43 -11.74
N GLY A 215 -4.75 -15.09 -11.97
CA GLY A 215 -4.64 -16.12 -13.02
C GLY A 215 -4.44 -15.59 -14.44
N ILE A 216 -4.23 -14.28 -14.63
CA ILE A 216 -3.88 -13.67 -15.92
C ILE A 216 -2.39 -13.83 -16.20
N HIS A 217 -2.01 -14.27 -17.40
CA HIS A 217 -0.64 -14.17 -17.90
C HIS A 217 -0.45 -12.90 -18.74
N PHE A 218 0.37 -11.96 -18.27
CA PHE A 218 0.73 -10.75 -19.01
C PHE A 218 1.98 -10.99 -19.86
N LEU A 219 1.87 -10.73 -21.16
CA LEU A 219 3.00 -10.73 -22.10
C LEU A 219 3.48 -9.29 -22.31
N SER A 220 4.71 -8.97 -21.90
CA SER A 220 5.29 -7.65 -22.12
C SER A 220 5.79 -7.50 -23.55
N TYR A 221 6.03 -6.25 -23.97
CA TYR A 221 6.59 -5.95 -25.29
C TYR A 221 7.97 -6.61 -25.47
N GLU A 222 8.84 -6.53 -24.45
CA GLU A 222 10.19 -7.10 -24.52
C GLU A 222 10.17 -8.61 -24.77
N ASP A 223 9.28 -9.35 -24.09
CA ASP A 223 9.13 -10.79 -24.30
C ASP A 223 8.43 -11.13 -25.62
N PHE A 224 7.50 -10.29 -26.08
CA PHE A 224 6.88 -10.42 -27.39
C PHE A 224 7.89 -10.20 -28.53
N HIS A 225 8.80 -9.23 -28.36
CA HIS A 225 9.78 -8.85 -29.37
C HIS A 225 10.69 -10.02 -29.78
N LEU A 226 10.97 -10.93 -28.84
CA LEU A 226 11.76 -12.15 -29.07
C LEU A 226 11.21 -13.05 -30.19
N LEU A 227 9.90 -12.96 -30.51
CA LEU A 227 9.31 -13.67 -31.64
C LEU A 227 9.96 -13.28 -32.99
N THR A 228 10.46 -12.05 -33.11
CA THR A 228 11.10 -11.58 -34.34
C THR A 228 12.47 -12.24 -34.56
N ASP A 229 13.21 -12.51 -33.49
CA ASP A 229 14.49 -13.23 -33.54
C ASP A 229 14.26 -14.73 -33.73
N LEU A 230 13.30 -15.31 -33.01
CA LEU A 230 12.91 -16.72 -33.18
C LEU A 230 12.48 -17.02 -34.61
N ALA A 231 11.72 -16.13 -35.26
CA ALA A 231 11.30 -16.33 -36.66
C ALA A 231 12.49 -16.40 -37.63
N ARG A 232 13.66 -15.85 -37.27
CA ARG A 232 14.88 -15.86 -38.09
C ARG A 232 15.81 -17.01 -37.74
N GLU A 233 15.93 -17.34 -36.46
CA GLU A 233 16.98 -18.21 -35.94
C GLU A 233 16.49 -19.62 -35.59
N ASP A 234 15.22 -19.76 -35.17
CA ASP A 234 14.62 -21.03 -34.76
C ASP A 234 13.12 -21.04 -35.11
N PHE A 235 12.83 -21.27 -36.39
CA PHE A 235 11.46 -21.21 -36.93
C PHE A 235 10.51 -22.22 -36.26
N ALA A 236 11.03 -23.36 -35.80
CA ALA A 236 10.24 -24.36 -35.08
C ALA A 236 9.80 -23.85 -33.70
N ALA A 237 10.71 -23.20 -32.95
CA ALA A 237 10.36 -22.57 -31.68
C ALA A 237 9.41 -21.37 -31.87
N PHE A 238 9.59 -20.59 -32.93
CA PHE A 238 8.65 -19.53 -33.32
C PHE A 238 7.23 -20.08 -33.55
N LEU A 239 7.10 -21.16 -34.32
CA LEU A 239 5.80 -21.76 -34.60
C LEU A 239 5.12 -22.32 -33.34
N ALA A 240 5.89 -22.89 -32.42
CA ALA A 240 5.39 -23.35 -31.13
C ALA A 240 4.83 -22.18 -30.28
N ALA A 241 5.54 -21.04 -30.26
CA ALA A 241 5.09 -19.84 -29.56
C ALA A 241 3.84 -19.22 -30.20
N MET A 242 3.76 -19.16 -31.53
CA MET A 242 2.56 -18.68 -32.25
C MET A 242 1.33 -19.56 -31.96
N ARG A 243 1.50 -20.87 -31.90
CA ARG A 243 0.41 -21.80 -31.55
C ARG A 243 -0.08 -21.59 -30.12
N GLU A 244 0.82 -21.34 -29.18
CA GLU A 244 0.46 -21.04 -27.79
C GLU A 244 -0.39 -19.76 -27.68
N LEU A 245 -0.07 -18.71 -28.44
CA LEU A 245 -0.77 -17.42 -28.34
C LEU A 245 -2.16 -17.43 -29.00
N VAL A 246 -2.28 -18.00 -30.21
CA VAL A 246 -3.47 -17.78 -31.06
C VAL A 246 -4.11 -19.05 -31.62
N ALA A 247 -3.55 -20.25 -31.44
CA ALA A 247 -4.27 -21.46 -31.80
C ALA A 247 -5.38 -21.76 -30.77
N VAL A 248 -6.43 -22.46 -31.19
CA VAL A 248 -7.47 -22.97 -30.30
C VAL A 248 -7.04 -24.32 -29.73
N PRO A 249 -6.82 -24.45 -28.41
CA PRO A 249 -6.45 -25.72 -27.79
C PRO A 249 -7.56 -26.78 -27.90
N GLU A 250 -7.18 -28.05 -27.86
CA GLU A 250 -8.12 -29.17 -27.97
C GLU A 250 -9.13 -29.14 -26.80
N GLY A 251 -10.43 -28.98 -27.13
CA GLY A 251 -11.52 -28.92 -26.16
C GLY A 251 -11.94 -27.51 -25.71
N LEU A 252 -11.33 -26.45 -26.24
CA LEU A 252 -11.74 -25.05 -26.04
C LEU A 252 -12.41 -24.47 -27.30
N ASN A 253 -13.18 -23.39 -27.13
CA ASN A 253 -13.88 -22.70 -28.22
C ASN A 253 -13.13 -21.44 -28.72
N SER A 254 -12.08 -21.01 -28.02
CA SER A 254 -11.32 -19.79 -28.30
C SER A 254 -9.85 -19.99 -27.94
N SER A 255 -8.96 -19.19 -28.54
CA SER A 255 -7.53 -19.15 -28.19
C SER A 255 -7.29 -18.47 -26.85
N ASN A 256 -6.11 -18.70 -26.26
CA ASN A 256 -5.72 -18.18 -24.94
C ASN A 256 -5.78 -16.65 -24.84
N THR A 257 -5.60 -15.95 -25.96
CA THR A 257 -5.68 -14.48 -26.08
C THR A 257 -7.09 -13.94 -26.34
N ARG A 258 -8.09 -14.82 -26.57
CA ARG A 258 -9.48 -14.46 -26.89
C ARG A 258 -10.53 -14.98 -25.91
N ILE A 259 -10.14 -15.71 -24.88
CA ILE A 259 -11.07 -16.15 -23.82
C ILE A 259 -11.74 -14.89 -23.23
N GLU A 260 -13.07 -14.89 -23.09
CA GLU A 260 -13.78 -13.71 -22.56
C GLU A 260 -13.40 -13.42 -21.11
N ARG A 261 -13.26 -12.13 -20.78
CA ARG A 261 -13.02 -11.67 -19.41
C ARG A 261 -14.21 -12.04 -18.52
N TYR A 262 -14.04 -13.04 -17.66
CA TYR A 262 -14.96 -13.27 -16.55
C TYR A 262 -14.23 -12.93 -15.26
N HIS A 263 -14.68 -11.90 -14.52
CA HIS A 263 -14.04 -11.43 -13.27
C HIS A 263 -12.51 -11.18 -13.33
N GLY A 264 -11.98 -10.85 -14.51
CA GLY A 264 -10.54 -10.62 -14.70
C GLY A 264 -9.73 -11.87 -15.02
N HIS A 265 -10.34 -12.96 -15.47
CA HIS A 265 -9.60 -14.12 -16.00
C HIS A 265 -9.43 -13.99 -17.52
N HIS A 266 -8.17 -13.99 -17.96
CA HIS A 266 -7.69 -14.16 -19.34
C HIS A 266 -6.57 -15.19 -19.28
N GLU A 267 -6.42 -16.06 -20.28
CA GLU A 267 -5.22 -16.93 -20.28
C GLU A 267 -3.99 -16.13 -20.69
N VAL A 268 -4.05 -15.22 -21.67
CA VAL A 268 -2.91 -14.33 -22.01
C VAL A 268 -3.38 -12.92 -22.41
N GLU A 269 -2.78 -11.88 -21.82
CA GLU A 269 -3.03 -10.46 -22.13
C GLU A 269 -1.74 -9.73 -22.55
N LEU A 270 -1.80 -8.92 -23.62
CA LEU A 270 -0.70 -8.06 -24.02
C LEU A 270 -0.64 -6.85 -23.08
N PHE A 271 0.48 -6.69 -22.37
CA PHE A 271 0.62 -5.66 -21.35
C PHE A 271 0.95 -4.28 -21.91
N GLY A 272 0.41 -3.24 -21.27
CA GLY A 272 0.78 -1.84 -21.52
C GLY A 272 0.06 -1.20 -22.71
N VAL A 273 -0.95 -1.87 -23.28
CA VAL A 273 -1.80 -1.32 -24.35
C VAL A 273 -3.19 -0.98 -23.81
N ARG A 274 -3.87 -0.04 -24.47
CA ARG A 274 -5.23 0.36 -24.10
C ARG A 274 -6.20 -0.83 -24.08
N PRO A 275 -7.16 -0.85 -23.13
CA PRO A 275 -8.21 -1.86 -23.10
C PRO A 275 -8.91 -2.02 -24.45
N GLY A 276 -9.04 -3.25 -24.92
CA GLY A 276 -9.69 -3.57 -26.20
C GLY A 276 -8.87 -3.29 -27.45
N LEU A 277 -7.69 -2.66 -27.37
CA LEU A 277 -6.86 -2.41 -28.54
C LEU A 277 -6.21 -3.72 -29.04
N ALA A 278 -5.55 -4.47 -28.16
CA ALA A 278 -4.90 -5.74 -28.52
C ALA A 278 -5.84 -6.73 -29.24
N ILE A 279 -7.06 -6.91 -28.71
CA ILE A 279 -8.04 -7.88 -29.24
C ILE A 279 -8.59 -7.50 -30.61
N ASN A 280 -8.63 -6.21 -30.92
CA ASN A 280 -9.20 -5.69 -32.15
C ASN A 280 -8.16 -5.47 -33.26
N THR A 281 -6.87 -5.28 -32.91
CA THR A 281 -5.85 -4.89 -33.90
C THR A 281 -4.66 -5.83 -33.97
N ILE A 282 -4.10 -6.27 -32.85
CA ILE A 282 -2.85 -7.05 -32.81
C ILE A 282 -3.15 -8.55 -32.96
N ILE A 283 -4.07 -9.08 -32.14
CA ILE A 283 -4.43 -10.50 -32.12
C ILE A 283 -4.94 -11.00 -33.49
N PRO A 284 -5.83 -10.29 -34.21
CA PRO A 284 -6.24 -10.71 -35.55
C PRO A 284 -5.09 -10.85 -36.56
N GLN A 285 -4.04 -10.02 -36.44
CA GLN A 285 -2.88 -10.11 -37.34
C GLN A 285 -2.01 -11.33 -37.03
N LEU A 286 -1.88 -11.70 -35.75
CA LEU A 286 -1.20 -12.92 -35.34
C LEU A 286 -1.94 -14.18 -35.83
N GLU A 287 -3.27 -14.17 -35.78
CA GLU A 287 -4.12 -15.25 -36.30
C GLU A 287 -3.95 -15.43 -37.81
N ASN A 288 -4.04 -14.34 -38.57
CA ASN A 288 -3.84 -14.35 -40.02
C ASN A 288 -2.44 -14.86 -40.40
N LEU A 289 -1.42 -14.50 -39.61
CA LEU A 289 -0.06 -14.98 -39.82
C LEU A 289 0.04 -16.49 -39.58
N LEU A 290 -0.51 -17.00 -38.49
CA LEU A 290 -0.51 -18.44 -38.19
C LEU A 290 -1.31 -19.25 -39.23
N GLU A 291 -2.44 -18.72 -39.69
CA GLU A 291 -3.24 -19.33 -40.76
C GLU A 291 -2.42 -19.43 -42.05
N GLY A 292 -1.79 -18.33 -42.47
CA GLY A 292 -0.95 -18.28 -43.67
C GLY A 292 0.22 -19.27 -43.65
N ILE A 293 0.85 -19.46 -42.48
CA ILE A 293 1.89 -20.47 -42.27
C ILE A 293 1.31 -21.89 -42.37
N THR A 294 0.20 -22.14 -41.67
CA THR A 294 -0.41 -23.49 -41.58
C THR A 294 -0.91 -23.97 -42.95
N LEU A 295 -1.46 -23.06 -43.76
CA LEU A 295 -1.94 -23.32 -45.11
C LEU A 295 -0.81 -23.28 -46.17
N ARG A 296 0.45 -23.13 -45.75
CA ARG A 296 1.63 -23.03 -46.64
C ARG A 296 1.51 -21.93 -47.70
N ARG A 297 0.82 -20.83 -47.38
CA ARG A 297 0.62 -19.66 -48.26
C ARG A 297 1.73 -18.63 -48.12
N LEU A 298 2.49 -18.66 -47.03
CA LEU A 298 3.58 -17.75 -46.74
C LEU A 298 4.91 -18.52 -46.68
N SER A 299 5.94 -17.95 -47.33
CA SER A 299 7.33 -18.38 -47.18
C SER A 299 7.93 -17.85 -45.88
N GLU A 300 9.02 -18.47 -45.39
CA GLU A 300 9.70 -18.04 -44.16
C GLU A 300 10.15 -16.56 -44.21
N LYS A 301 10.58 -16.08 -45.39
CA LYS A 301 10.96 -14.66 -45.58
C LYS A 301 9.76 -13.73 -45.40
N GLU A 302 8.59 -14.10 -45.91
CA GLU A 302 7.36 -13.32 -45.75
C GLU A 302 6.86 -13.33 -44.31
N VAL A 303 7.02 -14.46 -43.60
CA VAL A 303 6.72 -14.57 -42.17
C VAL A 303 7.57 -13.63 -41.33
N ILE A 304 8.88 -13.57 -41.59
CA ILE A 304 9.81 -12.65 -40.90
C ILE A 304 9.39 -11.18 -41.10
N VAL A 305 8.98 -10.82 -42.32
CA VAL A 305 8.50 -9.45 -42.61
C VAL A 305 7.19 -9.16 -41.88
N ALA A 306 6.27 -10.12 -41.88
CA ALA A 306 4.96 -9.98 -41.23
C ALA A 306 5.09 -9.83 -39.70
N ILE A 307 5.86 -10.67 -39.03
CA ILE A 307 6.02 -10.57 -37.56
C ILE A 307 6.70 -9.26 -37.14
N ARG A 308 7.66 -8.76 -37.91
CA ARG A 308 8.28 -7.42 -37.68
C ARG A 308 7.30 -6.26 -37.86
N ARG A 309 6.25 -6.44 -38.66
CA ARG A 309 5.19 -5.43 -38.78
C ARG A 309 4.29 -5.45 -37.55
N ILE A 310 3.93 -6.64 -37.06
CA ILE A 310 3.10 -6.82 -35.86
C ILE A 310 3.85 -6.34 -34.61
N ASP A 311 5.15 -6.64 -34.49
CA ASP A 311 6.02 -6.13 -33.42
C ASP A 311 6.02 -4.60 -33.34
N ARG A 312 6.21 -3.92 -34.48
CA ARG A 312 6.14 -2.45 -34.55
C ARG A 312 4.76 -1.92 -34.17
N LEU A 313 3.69 -2.62 -34.56
CA LEU A 313 2.32 -2.26 -34.21
C LEU A 313 2.09 -2.36 -32.69
N PHE A 314 2.59 -3.41 -32.03
CA PHE A 314 2.52 -3.52 -30.58
C PHE A 314 3.29 -2.38 -29.93
N ARG A 315 4.55 -2.13 -30.33
CA ARG A 315 5.35 -1.02 -29.78
C ARG A 315 4.64 0.34 -29.86
N SER A 316 4.04 0.65 -31.01
CA SER A 316 3.33 1.92 -31.21
C SER A 316 1.98 2.00 -30.48
N SER A 317 1.48 0.87 -29.96
CA SER A 317 0.19 0.78 -29.26
C SER A 317 0.33 0.85 -27.74
N LEU A 318 1.55 0.96 -27.21
CA LEU A 318 1.80 1.13 -25.79
C LEU A 318 1.30 2.50 -25.32
N ASP A 319 0.68 2.56 -24.14
CA ASP A 319 0.19 3.82 -23.56
C ASP A 319 1.34 4.76 -23.19
N TYR A 320 2.48 4.21 -22.78
CA TYR A 320 3.72 4.94 -22.54
C TYR A 320 4.90 4.17 -23.12
N ASN A 321 5.86 4.89 -23.72
CA ASN A 321 7.07 4.29 -24.27
C ASN A 321 7.93 3.58 -23.20
N SER A 322 7.86 4.02 -21.94
CA SER A 322 8.58 3.39 -20.82
C SER A 322 8.10 1.96 -20.53
N LEU A 323 6.89 1.57 -20.94
CA LEU A 323 6.37 0.20 -20.77
C LEU A 323 6.99 -0.82 -21.73
N ALA A 324 7.81 -0.37 -22.69
CA ALA A 324 8.47 -1.25 -23.65
C ALA A 324 9.61 -2.08 -23.01
N THR A 325 10.18 -1.62 -21.89
CA THR A 325 11.32 -2.25 -21.22
C THR A 325 10.93 -2.73 -19.84
N ASN A 326 11.26 -3.98 -19.51
CA ASN A 326 10.94 -4.56 -18.21
C ASN A 326 11.72 -3.92 -17.03
N GLU A 327 12.75 -3.13 -17.34
CA GLU A 327 13.62 -2.44 -16.38
C GLU A 327 13.18 -1.02 -16.01
N SER A 328 12.17 -0.45 -16.69
CA SER A 328 11.73 0.90 -16.34
C SER A 328 10.95 0.93 -15.02
N ASP A 329 11.00 2.06 -14.32
CA ASP A 329 10.27 2.25 -13.06
C ASP A 329 8.75 2.22 -13.30
N GLU A 330 8.28 2.83 -14.40
CA GLU A 330 6.87 2.80 -14.80
C GLU A 330 6.40 1.39 -15.13
N PHE A 331 7.20 0.58 -15.84
CA PHE A 331 6.86 -0.79 -16.14
C PHE A 331 6.74 -1.60 -14.84
N VAL A 332 7.73 -1.51 -13.96
CA VAL A 332 7.72 -2.34 -12.76
C VAL A 332 6.59 -1.96 -11.83
N ALA A 333 6.34 -0.67 -11.62
CA ALA A 333 5.20 -0.23 -10.82
C ALA A 333 3.86 -0.64 -11.45
N ALA A 334 3.68 -0.44 -12.76
CA ALA A 334 2.42 -0.76 -13.44
C ALA A 334 2.18 -2.28 -13.48
N MET A 335 3.17 -3.07 -13.90
CA MET A 335 3.07 -4.52 -13.95
C MET A 335 2.79 -5.08 -12.57
N TYR A 336 3.49 -4.59 -11.55
CA TYR A 336 3.30 -5.00 -10.17
C TYR A 336 1.85 -4.85 -9.69
N ARG A 337 1.21 -3.70 -9.95
CA ARG A 337 -0.21 -3.46 -9.61
C ARG A 337 -1.17 -4.41 -10.34
N HIS A 338 -0.86 -4.76 -11.59
CA HIS A 338 -1.64 -5.72 -12.36
C HIS A 338 -1.47 -7.14 -11.82
N LEU A 339 -0.26 -7.50 -11.40
CA LEU A 339 0.03 -8.81 -10.80
C LEU A 339 -0.66 -9.02 -9.47
N THR A 340 -0.87 -7.96 -8.69
CA THR A 340 -1.51 -8.00 -7.37
C THR A 340 -3.01 -7.71 -7.40
N GLY A 341 -3.55 -7.31 -8.55
CA GLY A 341 -4.98 -7.06 -8.75
C GLY A 341 -5.48 -5.74 -8.15
N GLU A 342 -4.59 -4.80 -7.84
CA GLU A 342 -4.87 -3.49 -7.25
C GLU A 342 -5.63 -2.56 -8.21
N VAL A 343 -5.37 -2.68 -9.51
CA VAL A 343 -6.02 -1.91 -10.60
C VAL A 343 -7.55 -2.09 -10.65
N TYR A 344 -8.09 -3.09 -9.94
CA TYR A 344 -9.51 -3.44 -9.97
C TYR A 344 -10.28 -3.08 -8.69
N LEU A 345 -9.67 -2.34 -7.74
CA LEU A 345 -10.28 -2.02 -6.44
C LEU A 345 -10.62 -0.52 -6.25
N GLY A 346 -10.56 0.31 -7.28
CA GLY A 346 -10.97 1.72 -7.18
C GLY A 346 -11.08 2.40 -8.54
N THR A 347 -11.98 3.38 -8.63
CA THR A 347 -12.35 4.27 -9.74
C THR A 347 -11.37 4.36 -10.92
N PRO A 348 -11.85 4.27 -12.19
CA PRO A 348 -10.97 4.39 -13.35
C PRO A 348 -10.43 5.81 -13.46
N GLY A 349 -9.12 6.00 -13.24
CA GLY A 349 -8.43 7.19 -13.73
C GLY A 349 -7.36 7.80 -12.82
N GLU A 350 -7.40 7.57 -11.51
CA GLU A 350 -6.43 8.20 -10.60
C GLU A 350 -5.80 7.17 -9.66
N VAL A 351 -4.48 6.99 -9.82
CA VAL A 351 -3.64 6.35 -8.81
C VAL A 351 -3.42 7.37 -7.69
N THR A 352 -4.40 7.55 -6.82
CA THR A 352 -4.14 8.19 -5.54
C THR A 352 -3.35 7.21 -4.69
N SER A 353 -2.12 7.56 -4.28
CA SER A 353 -1.41 6.71 -3.32
C SER A 353 -2.23 6.72 -2.03
N ALA A 354 -2.89 5.62 -1.69
CA ALA A 354 -3.56 5.53 -0.41
C ALA A 354 -2.46 5.60 0.66
N PHE A 355 -2.71 6.26 1.79
CA PHE A 355 -1.81 6.16 2.94
C PHE A 355 -1.59 4.69 3.39
N ASP A 356 -2.48 3.79 2.97
CA ASP A 356 -2.38 2.34 3.15
C ASP A 356 -1.20 1.71 2.36
N ASP A 357 -0.67 2.42 1.38
CA ASP A 357 0.45 2.01 0.51
C ASP A 357 1.81 1.97 1.22
N ARG A 358 1.90 2.49 2.44
CA ARG A 358 3.14 2.46 3.23
C ARG A 358 3.07 1.53 4.43
N ARG A 359 1.97 0.78 4.55
CA ARG A 359 1.70 -0.10 5.70
C ARG A 359 2.13 -1.52 5.39
N THR A 360 3.09 -2.03 6.14
CA THR A 360 3.39 -3.46 6.16
C THR A 360 2.81 -4.06 7.43
N ALA A 361 1.87 -4.98 7.30
CA ALA A 361 1.30 -5.68 8.45
C ALA A 361 2.38 -6.53 9.14
N LEU A 362 2.42 -6.49 10.47
CA LEU A 362 3.37 -7.20 11.33
C LEU A 362 2.67 -8.29 12.15
N PRO A 363 3.39 -9.35 12.55
CA PRO A 363 2.90 -10.30 13.53
C PRO A 363 2.43 -9.62 14.83
N GLY A 364 1.24 -10.01 15.28
CA GLY A 364 0.53 -9.43 16.42
C GLY A 364 -0.02 -10.50 17.34
N ALA A 365 -1.34 -10.50 17.54
CA ALA A 365 -2.04 -11.50 18.34
C ALA A 365 -3.45 -11.75 17.82
N THR A 366 -3.94 -12.98 17.99
CA THR A 366 -5.36 -13.30 17.83
C THR A 366 -6.02 -13.25 19.21
N TYR A 367 -7.16 -12.55 19.33
CA TYR A 367 -7.87 -12.46 20.60
C TYR A 367 -8.97 -13.52 20.70
N ARG A 368 -8.97 -14.28 21.79
CA ARG A 368 -10.01 -15.28 22.10
C ARG A 368 -10.57 -15.00 23.48
N GLY A 369 -11.85 -14.63 23.56
CA GLY A 369 -12.48 -14.24 24.83
C GLY A 369 -11.78 -13.05 25.52
N GLY A 370 -11.20 -12.13 24.74
CA GLY A 370 -10.47 -10.97 25.25
C GLY A 370 -9.01 -11.24 25.66
N LEU A 371 -8.53 -12.48 25.61
CA LEU A 371 -7.13 -12.82 25.88
C LEU A 371 -6.31 -12.89 24.59
N PRO A 372 -5.10 -12.30 24.55
CA PRO A 372 -4.23 -12.36 23.38
C PRO A 372 -3.49 -13.70 23.28
N ASP A 373 -3.60 -14.35 22.14
CA ASP A 373 -2.72 -15.43 21.68
C ASP A 373 -1.68 -14.84 20.71
N PHE A 374 -0.45 -14.64 21.18
CA PHE A 374 0.58 -13.94 20.42
C PHE A 374 1.14 -14.81 19.30
N HIS A 375 1.18 -14.24 18.10
CA HIS A 375 1.81 -14.89 16.95
C HIS A 375 3.33 -15.02 17.18
N ALA A 376 3.92 -16.15 16.76
CA ALA A 376 5.36 -16.24 16.56
C ALA A 376 5.85 -15.11 15.64
N GLY A 377 6.99 -14.52 15.98
CA GLY A 377 7.48 -13.30 15.33
C GLY A 377 6.91 -11.98 15.87
N ALA A 378 5.88 -12.00 16.75
CA ALA A 378 5.42 -10.79 17.42
C ALA A 378 6.50 -10.25 18.36
N ASP A 379 7.14 -9.16 17.93
CA ASP A 379 8.23 -8.52 18.67
C ASP A 379 7.77 -7.87 19.99
N ASN A 380 8.75 -7.50 20.82
CA ASN A 380 8.50 -6.88 22.12
C ASN A 380 7.70 -5.58 22.02
N ARG A 381 7.85 -4.85 20.90
CA ARG A 381 7.19 -3.57 20.66
C ARG A 381 5.71 -3.78 20.33
N SER A 382 5.37 -4.79 19.54
CA SER A 382 4.01 -5.28 19.26
C SER A 382 3.35 -5.77 20.54
N ARG A 383 4.03 -6.63 21.31
CA ARG A 383 3.52 -7.12 22.61
C ARG A 383 3.19 -5.97 23.56
N SER A 384 4.10 -5.02 23.69
CA SER A 384 3.93 -3.87 24.59
C SER A 384 2.80 -2.94 24.18
N ILE A 385 2.58 -2.70 22.87
CA ILE A 385 1.47 -1.84 22.42
C ILE A 385 0.11 -2.54 22.62
N LEU A 386 0.06 -3.86 22.43
CA LEU A 386 -1.15 -4.64 22.70
C LEU A 386 -1.49 -4.70 24.20
N SER A 387 -0.48 -4.80 25.07
CA SER A 387 -0.66 -4.65 26.52
C SER A 387 -1.14 -3.25 26.90
N TYR A 388 -0.61 -2.19 26.26
CA TYR A 388 -1.08 -0.83 26.47
C TYR A 388 -2.55 -0.67 26.11
N ILE A 389 -2.99 -1.19 24.94
CA ILE A 389 -4.41 -1.11 24.55
C ILE A 389 -5.27 -1.82 25.58
N SER A 390 -4.90 -3.06 25.95
CA SER A 390 -5.64 -3.87 26.93
C SER A 390 -5.78 -3.17 28.29
N ALA A 391 -4.74 -2.47 28.75
CA ALA A 391 -4.74 -1.75 30.02
C ALA A 391 -5.62 -0.47 30.02
N ASN A 392 -5.98 0.05 28.84
CA ASN A 392 -6.82 1.24 28.69
C ASN A 392 -8.27 0.92 28.34
N LEU A 393 -8.65 -0.36 28.27
CA LEU A 393 -10.05 -0.75 28.02
C LEU A 393 -10.92 -0.50 29.25
N SER A 394 -12.17 -0.17 29.02
CA SER A 394 -13.16 -0.01 30.09
C SER A 394 -13.51 -1.36 30.74
N HIS A 395 -14.03 -1.35 31.97
CA HIS A 395 -14.49 -2.59 32.62
C HIS A 395 -15.54 -3.32 31.76
N GLY A 396 -15.27 -4.59 31.43
CA GLY A 396 -16.11 -5.45 30.58
C GLY A 396 -15.99 -5.18 29.07
N GLU A 397 -15.04 -4.35 28.66
CA GLU A 397 -14.66 -4.17 27.26
C GLU A 397 -13.55 -5.17 26.88
N SER A 398 -13.66 -5.80 25.72
CA SER A 398 -12.71 -6.78 25.21
C SER A 398 -12.37 -6.50 23.75
N ILE A 399 -11.11 -6.71 23.39
CA ILE A 399 -10.65 -6.64 22.01
C ILE A 399 -11.22 -7.82 21.23
N GLU A 400 -11.90 -7.52 20.13
CA GLU A 400 -12.35 -8.52 19.16
C GLU A 400 -11.20 -8.88 18.21
N TYR A 401 -10.56 -7.86 17.65
CA TYR A 401 -9.37 -8.03 16.82
C TYR A 401 -8.44 -6.82 16.87
N VAL A 402 -7.18 -7.05 16.50
CA VAL A 402 -6.16 -6.00 16.37
C VAL A 402 -5.15 -6.38 15.32
N ASN A 403 -4.76 -5.41 14.50
CA ASN A 403 -3.69 -5.55 13.51
C ASN A 403 -2.66 -4.45 13.73
N VAL A 404 -1.38 -4.81 13.64
CA VAL A 404 -0.24 -3.91 13.79
C VAL A 404 0.40 -3.74 12.42
N TYR A 405 0.63 -2.51 12.02
CA TYR A 405 1.26 -2.15 10.77
C TYR A 405 2.51 -1.31 11.04
N GLU A 406 3.60 -1.61 10.38
CA GLU A 406 4.73 -0.71 10.28
C GLU A 406 4.51 0.27 9.12
N VAL A 407 4.66 1.57 9.40
CA VAL A 407 4.59 2.60 8.36
C VAL A 407 6.01 2.85 7.88
N ARG A 408 6.36 2.28 6.72
CA ARG A 408 7.71 2.35 6.17
C ARG A 408 7.87 3.62 5.32
N VAL A 409 8.90 4.39 5.66
CA VAL A 409 9.31 5.59 4.90
C VAL A 409 10.67 5.32 4.25
N ASP A 410 11.56 4.67 4.99
CA ASP A 410 12.78 4.06 4.48
C ASP A 410 12.60 2.54 4.48
N THR A 411 12.75 1.95 3.32
CA THR A 411 12.55 0.53 3.10
C THR A 411 13.86 -0.27 3.11
N SER A 412 14.99 0.40 3.36
CA SER A 412 16.28 -0.24 3.60
C SER A 412 16.42 -0.77 5.03
N GLU A 413 15.63 -0.26 5.99
CA GLU A 413 15.55 -0.79 7.34
C GLU A 413 14.83 -2.15 7.36
N GLU A 414 15.31 -3.08 8.19
CA GLU A 414 14.66 -4.37 8.43
C GLU A 414 13.24 -4.19 9.00
N LEU A 415 12.34 -5.07 8.58
CA LEU A 415 10.94 -5.05 9.01
C LEU A 415 10.83 -5.18 10.53
N GLY A 416 10.06 -4.30 11.15
CA GLY A 416 9.86 -4.25 12.61
C GLY A 416 10.74 -3.21 13.32
N LEU A 417 11.78 -2.68 12.68
CA LEU A 417 12.65 -1.65 13.25
C LEU A 417 12.23 -0.22 12.91
N GLY A 418 11.21 -0.07 12.04
CA GLY A 418 10.75 1.20 11.51
C GLY A 418 10.25 2.15 12.59
N SER A 419 10.46 3.45 12.39
CA SER A 419 10.18 4.46 13.43
C SER A 419 8.71 4.64 13.80
N THR A 420 7.77 4.19 12.96
CA THR A 420 6.33 4.47 13.10
C THR A 420 5.52 3.20 12.90
N ARG A 421 4.56 2.97 13.80
CA ARG A 421 3.55 1.90 13.67
C ARG A 421 2.16 2.49 13.73
N GLU A 422 1.27 1.87 12.99
CA GLU A 422 -0.17 2.06 13.12
C GLU A 422 -0.81 0.80 13.68
N ILE A 423 -1.75 0.97 14.59
CA ILE A 423 -2.45 -0.13 15.24
C ILE A 423 -3.93 0.09 15.02
N VAL A 424 -4.59 -0.88 14.40
CA VAL A 424 -6.02 -0.84 14.12
C VAL A 424 -6.68 -1.90 14.97
N TYR A 425 -7.60 -1.52 15.85
CA TYR A 425 -8.24 -2.45 16.79
C TYR A 425 -9.74 -2.19 16.89
N LYS A 426 -10.51 -3.25 17.15
CA LYS A 426 -11.95 -3.19 17.40
C LYS A 426 -12.25 -3.88 18.73
N THR A 427 -13.19 -3.32 19.48
CA THR A 427 -13.68 -3.90 20.73
C THR A 427 -15.16 -4.23 20.60
N ASN A 428 -15.67 -5.06 21.50
CA ASN A 428 -17.08 -5.41 21.61
C ASN A 428 -18.01 -4.23 21.96
N ARG A 429 -17.45 -3.04 22.21
CA ARG A 429 -18.20 -1.81 22.49
C ARG A 429 -18.10 -0.77 21.39
N MET A 430 -17.29 -1.01 20.37
CA MET A 430 -17.08 -0.08 19.26
C MET A 430 -17.64 -0.65 17.95
N PRO A 431 -18.63 0.02 17.31
CA PRO A 431 -19.17 -0.45 16.03
C PRO A 431 -18.14 -0.36 14.91
N LEU A 432 -17.18 0.56 15.00
CA LEU A 432 -16.09 0.76 14.03
C LEU A 432 -14.72 0.57 14.69
N PRO A 433 -13.69 0.13 13.95
CA PRO A 433 -12.34 0.02 14.49
C PRO A 433 -11.75 1.41 14.77
N ASP A 434 -11.01 1.51 15.86
CA ASP A 434 -10.20 2.67 16.21
C ASP A 434 -8.74 2.48 15.76
N ARG A 435 -8.00 3.58 15.66
CA ARG A 435 -6.64 3.60 15.10
C ARG A 435 -5.69 4.40 15.98
N LEU A 436 -4.56 3.79 16.32
CA LEU A 436 -3.46 4.42 17.05
C LEU A 436 -2.23 4.54 16.17
N ILE A 437 -1.48 5.63 16.36
CA ILE A 437 -0.14 5.82 15.81
C ILE A 437 0.85 5.79 16.97
N GLU A 438 1.78 4.85 16.91
CA GLU A 438 2.96 4.83 17.75
C GLU A 438 4.16 5.36 16.93
N LYS A 439 4.93 6.29 17.49
CA LYS A 439 6.10 6.84 16.81
C LYS A 439 7.27 7.04 17.76
N ARG A 440 8.46 6.64 17.31
CA ARG A 440 9.73 6.86 18.02
C ARG A 440 10.02 8.36 18.13
N LEU A 441 10.50 8.79 19.30
CA LEU A 441 10.95 10.17 19.48
C LEU A 441 12.20 10.43 18.64
N ALA A 442 12.22 11.58 17.96
CA ALA A 442 13.32 11.96 17.09
C ALA A 442 14.61 12.35 17.84
N LEU A 443 14.50 12.74 19.12
CA LEU A 443 15.64 13.14 19.94
C LEU A 443 15.83 12.16 21.09
N PRO A 444 16.99 11.50 21.22
CA PRO A 444 17.30 10.59 22.32
C PRO A 444 17.72 11.33 23.60
N MET A 445 17.52 12.65 23.67
CA MET A 445 17.93 13.46 24.80
C MET A 445 17.08 13.13 26.04
N ALA A 446 17.74 12.94 27.17
CA ALA A 446 17.05 12.56 28.39
C ALA A 446 16.02 13.65 28.82
N GLY A 447 14.82 13.20 29.20
CA GLY A 447 13.69 14.08 29.53
C GLY A 447 12.94 14.67 28.33
N TYR A 448 13.31 14.34 27.07
CA TYR A 448 12.66 14.91 25.89
C TYR A 448 11.18 14.50 25.78
N GLY A 449 10.84 13.26 26.17
CA GLY A 449 9.45 12.79 26.22
C GLY A 449 8.58 13.65 27.14
N SER A 450 9.05 13.93 28.37
CA SER A 450 8.35 14.81 29.32
C SER A 450 8.21 16.23 28.78
N TYR A 451 9.27 16.79 28.19
CA TYR A 451 9.20 18.11 27.53
C TYR A 451 8.18 18.14 26.38
N MET A 452 8.11 17.07 25.59
CA MET A 452 7.13 16.93 24.50
C MET A 452 5.69 16.91 25.04
N LEU A 453 5.41 16.11 26.07
CA LEU A 453 4.07 16.04 26.70
C LEU A 453 3.67 17.38 27.33
N ALA A 454 4.59 18.06 28.02
CA ALA A 454 4.32 19.37 28.63
C ALA A 454 3.93 20.42 27.58
N ARG A 455 4.61 20.46 26.42
CA ARG A 455 4.24 21.33 25.30
C ARG A 455 2.85 21.01 24.76
N VAL A 456 2.55 19.72 24.53
CA VAL A 456 1.23 19.29 24.05
C VAL A 456 0.15 19.73 25.04
N ALA A 457 0.33 19.50 26.34
CA ALA A 457 -0.65 19.87 27.37
C ALA A 457 -0.87 21.38 27.44
N ALA A 458 0.21 22.18 27.46
CA ALA A 458 0.14 23.64 27.51
C ALA A 458 -0.66 24.21 26.32
N TYR A 459 -0.35 23.77 25.10
CA TYR A 459 -1.02 24.23 23.89
C TYR A 459 -2.45 23.67 23.74
N LYS A 460 -2.73 22.44 24.18
CA LYS A 460 -4.11 21.93 24.28
C LYS A 460 -4.94 22.78 25.24
N GLY A 461 -4.37 23.23 26.35
CA GLY A 461 -5.00 24.17 27.27
C GLY A 461 -5.44 25.46 26.58
N LEU A 462 -4.60 26.03 25.71
CA LEU A 462 -4.93 27.20 24.87
C LEU A 462 -5.98 26.91 23.77
N GLY A 463 -6.38 25.65 23.58
CA GLY A 463 -7.36 25.24 22.57
C GLY A 463 -6.78 24.90 21.21
N ILE A 464 -5.49 24.57 21.14
CA ILE A 464 -4.90 23.97 19.95
C ILE A 464 -5.37 22.52 19.82
N ALA A 465 -5.76 22.14 18.60
CA ALA A 465 -6.39 20.86 18.30
C ALA A 465 -5.35 19.72 18.15
N PHE A 466 -4.73 19.30 19.25
CA PHE A 466 -3.91 18.09 19.29
C PHE A 466 -4.72 16.85 19.69
N GLY A 467 -4.33 15.70 19.14
CA GLY A 467 -4.74 14.39 19.67
C GLY A 467 -4.27 14.17 21.12
N SER A 468 -4.69 13.05 21.73
CA SER A 468 -4.12 12.61 23.01
C SER A 468 -2.76 11.96 22.78
N TYR A 469 -1.76 12.32 23.59
CA TYR A 469 -0.40 11.79 23.49
C TYR A 469 -0.05 11.07 24.80
N HIS A 470 0.46 9.85 24.69
CA HIS A 470 0.97 9.05 25.80
C HIS A 470 2.41 8.66 25.52
N LEU A 471 3.27 8.71 26.54
CA LEU A 471 4.68 8.32 26.41
C LEU A 471 4.85 6.87 26.86
N LEU A 472 5.51 6.07 26.04
CA LEU A 472 5.91 4.70 26.33
C LEU A 472 7.44 4.64 26.30
N ALA A 473 8.07 4.45 27.46
CA ALA A 473 9.52 4.21 27.56
C ALA A 473 9.79 2.71 27.38
N ARG A 474 10.73 2.35 26.50
CA ARG A 474 10.98 0.95 26.12
C ARG A 474 12.47 0.65 25.99
N HIS A 475 12.86 -0.58 26.30
CA HIS A 475 14.18 -1.12 25.94
C HIS A 475 14.02 -1.97 24.68
N ASP A 476 14.43 -1.44 23.53
CA ASP A 476 14.44 -2.23 22.30
C ASP A 476 15.65 -3.17 22.28
N THR A 477 15.42 -4.43 21.92
CA THR A 477 16.45 -5.46 21.79
C THR A 477 17.53 -5.00 20.83
N GLY A 478 18.79 -4.97 21.29
CA GLY A 478 19.95 -4.54 20.50
C GLY A 478 20.40 -3.10 20.74
N ARG A 479 19.67 -2.29 21.53
CA ARG A 479 20.06 -0.91 21.84
C ARG A 479 20.41 -0.71 23.31
N LYS A 480 21.52 -0.01 23.58
CA LYS A 480 22.07 0.22 24.93
C LYS A 480 21.26 1.21 25.79
N ARG A 481 20.26 1.90 25.24
CA ARG A 481 19.44 2.91 25.95
C ARG A 481 17.95 2.67 25.73
N ALA A 482 17.14 3.09 26.70
CA ALA A 482 15.69 3.08 26.56
C ALA A 482 15.28 4.08 25.46
N ASP A 483 14.66 3.58 24.40
CA ASP A 483 14.03 4.38 23.36
C ASP A 483 12.63 4.80 23.83
N ASN A 484 12.29 6.05 23.58
CA ASN A 484 11.00 6.61 23.97
C ASN A 484 10.09 6.69 22.75
N TYR A 485 8.90 6.13 22.89
CA TYR A 485 7.83 6.15 21.90
C TYR A 485 6.68 7.01 22.42
N PHE A 486 5.96 7.65 21.52
CA PHE A 486 4.65 8.20 21.88
C PHE A 486 3.55 7.51 21.11
N VAL A 487 2.42 7.33 21.76
CA VAL A 487 1.18 6.83 21.17
C VAL A 487 0.18 7.96 21.12
N ARG A 488 -0.55 8.03 20.02
CA ARG A 488 -1.67 8.96 19.84
C ARG A 488 -2.74 8.33 18.97
N ASN A 489 -3.97 8.81 19.08
CA ASN A 489 -5.01 8.44 18.14
C ASN A 489 -4.64 8.96 16.74
N ARG A 490 -4.93 8.16 15.72
CA ARG A 490 -4.88 8.62 14.33
C ARG A 490 -5.97 9.69 14.17
N LEU A 491 -5.60 10.82 13.59
CA LEU A 491 -6.56 11.84 13.24
C LEU A 491 -7.27 11.41 11.96
N GLN A 492 -8.60 11.54 11.94
CA GLN A 492 -9.39 11.34 10.72
C GLN A 492 -9.21 12.55 9.79
N GLY A 493 -9.26 12.30 8.49
CA GLY A 493 -9.16 13.35 7.48
C GLY A 493 -7.86 13.36 6.68
N ASP A 494 -7.74 14.39 5.84
CA ASP A 494 -6.71 14.55 4.83
C ASP A 494 -5.75 15.68 5.19
N SER A 495 -4.48 15.58 4.81
CA SER A 495 -3.51 16.61 5.12
C SER A 495 -3.54 17.72 4.06
N PHE A 496 -3.34 19.00 4.42
CA PHE A 496 -3.51 20.13 3.48
C PHE A 496 -2.95 19.92 2.07
N GLY A 497 -1.66 19.62 1.93
CA GLY A 497 -1.02 19.41 0.62
C GLY A 497 -1.31 18.05 -0.04
N ALA A 498 -2.32 17.32 0.43
CA ALA A 498 -2.70 16.00 -0.10
C ALA A 498 -4.21 15.74 0.05
N ILE A 499 -5.04 16.79 0.05
CA ILE A 499 -6.50 16.64 -0.02
C ILE A 499 -6.83 16.17 -1.43
N PRO A 500 -7.47 15.00 -1.64
CA PRO A 500 -7.74 14.52 -2.98
C PRO A 500 -8.78 15.42 -3.66
N ARG A 501 -8.61 15.66 -4.96
CA ARG A 501 -9.48 16.53 -5.76
C ARG A 501 -10.96 16.15 -5.66
N SER A 502 -11.24 14.85 -5.52
CA SER A 502 -12.59 14.31 -5.30
C SER A 502 -13.32 14.90 -4.09
N ARG A 503 -12.61 15.40 -3.07
CA ARG A 503 -13.21 16.11 -1.93
C ARG A 503 -13.87 17.43 -2.31
N PHE A 504 -13.43 18.03 -3.41
CA PHE A 504 -13.94 19.30 -3.91
C PHE A 504 -15.01 19.12 -4.98
N LEU A 505 -15.08 17.98 -5.67
CA LEU A 505 -16.05 17.75 -6.75
C LEU A 505 -17.51 17.77 -6.26
N MET A 506 -18.43 18.30 -7.07
CA MET A 506 -19.87 18.19 -6.85
C MET A 506 -20.41 16.79 -7.21
N PRO A 507 -21.41 16.25 -6.48
CA PRO A 507 -22.13 15.05 -6.89
C PRO A 507 -22.82 15.25 -8.25
N ALA A 508 -22.81 14.22 -9.11
CA ALA A 508 -23.40 14.27 -10.46
C ALA A 508 -24.93 14.45 -10.45
N ASP A 509 -25.57 14.12 -9.34
CA ASP A 509 -26.99 14.12 -9.07
C ASP A 509 -27.57 15.51 -8.73
N GLU A 510 -26.72 16.54 -8.57
CA GLU A 510 -27.11 17.94 -8.31
C GLU A 510 -26.98 18.86 -9.55
N GLY A 511 -27.02 18.30 -10.76
CA GLY A 511 -27.01 19.08 -12.00
C GLY A 511 -25.64 19.67 -12.38
N GLY A 512 -24.56 19.26 -11.72
CA GLY A 512 -23.20 19.49 -12.17
C GLY A 512 -22.84 18.52 -13.30
N SER A 513 -22.24 19.03 -14.38
CA SER A 513 -21.46 18.17 -15.27
C SER A 513 -20.37 17.46 -14.46
N GLU A 514 -20.14 16.15 -14.69
CA GLU A 514 -19.03 15.40 -14.07
C GLU A 514 -17.74 16.26 -14.11
N GLY A 515 -17.14 16.52 -12.94
CA GLY A 515 -15.86 17.23 -12.82
C GLY A 515 -15.88 18.71 -12.43
N VAL A 516 -17.02 19.28 -12.01
CA VAL A 516 -17.09 20.65 -11.44
C VAL A 516 -16.78 20.65 -9.93
N GLU A 517 -15.93 21.57 -9.47
CA GLU A 517 -15.59 21.73 -8.05
C GLU A 517 -16.56 22.65 -7.31
N ASN A 518 -16.71 22.44 -6.01
CA ASN A 518 -17.57 23.21 -5.10
C ASN A 518 -16.78 24.37 -4.45
N PRO A 519 -17.08 25.64 -4.79
CA PRO A 519 -16.44 26.81 -4.19
C PRO A 519 -16.53 26.84 -2.66
N ASP A 520 -17.66 26.45 -2.07
CA ASP A 520 -17.85 26.49 -0.61
C ASP A 520 -16.93 25.51 0.11
N ALA A 521 -16.64 24.35 -0.50
CA ALA A 521 -15.69 23.39 0.05
C ALA A 521 -14.27 23.96 0.05
N ILE A 522 -13.86 24.60 -1.05
CA ILE A 522 -12.54 25.25 -1.20
C ILE A 522 -12.39 26.38 -0.16
N LEU A 523 -13.40 27.26 -0.06
CA LEU A 523 -13.41 28.38 0.89
C LEU A 523 -13.47 27.93 2.35
N ALA A 524 -14.15 26.83 2.66
CA ALA A 524 -14.13 26.22 3.99
C ALA A 524 -12.74 25.67 4.35
N VAL A 525 -12.03 25.05 3.39
CA VAL A 525 -10.62 24.65 3.58
C VAL A 525 -9.75 25.87 3.85
N ALA A 526 -9.90 26.96 3.08
CA ALA A 526 -9.16 28.20 3.29
C ALA A 526 -9.34 28.75 4.73
N ALA A 527 -10.57 28.79 5.23
CA ALA A 527 -10.84 29.20 6.61
C ALA A 527 -10.18 28.29 7.66
N LEU A 528 -10.19 26.97 7.45
CA LEU A 528 -9.51 26.02 8.33
C LEU A 528 -7.98 26.16 8.25
N MET A 529 -7.42 26.48 7.08
CA MET A 529 -6.00 26.83 6.92
C MET A 529 -5.64 28.06 7.73
N GLY A 530 -6.46 29.10 7.71
CA GLY A 530 -6.31 30.27 8.55
C GLY A 530 -6.28 29.94 10.05
N SER A 531 -7.23 29.11 10.50
CA SER A 531 -7.28 28.62 11.87
C SER A 531 -6.02 27.82 12.25
N ALA A 532 -5.48 27.01 11.34
CA ALA A 532 -4.23 26.29 11.55
C ALA A 532 -3.00 27.23 11.57
N ALA A 533 -2.99 28.27 10.74
CA ALA A 533 -1.95 29.28 10.70
C ALA A 533 -1.83 30.04 12.03
N ALA A 534 -2.98 30.44 12.61
CA ALA A 534 -3.03 31.06 13.94
C ALA A 534 -2.41 30.15 15.01
N GLN A 535 -2.77 28.86 15.01
CA GLN A 535 -2.22 27.87 15.93
C GLN A 535 -0.72 27.66 15.73
N THR A 536 -0.25 27.59 14.48
CA THR A 536 1.17 27.46 14.11
C THR A 536 2.01 28.61 14.64
N MET A 537 1.51 29.85 14.49
CA MET A 537 2.19 31.05 14.98
C MET A 537 2.23 31.10 16.52
N VAL A 538 1.15 30.72 17.21
CA VAL A 538 1.11 30.69 18.69
C VAL A 538 2.02 29.61 19.25
N MET A 539 2.09 28.45 18.60
CA MET A 539 3.02 27.37 18.95
C MET A 539 4.49 27.72 18.71
N LYS A 540 4.77 28.80 17.98
CA LYS A 540 6.13 29.17 17.56
C LYS A 540 6.81 28.02 16.81
N ARG A 541 6.06 27.37 15.90
CA ARG A 541 6.58 26.26 15.10
C ARG A 541 7.69 26.76 14.17
N TYR A 542 8.92 26.38 14.49
CA TYR A 542 10.10 26.77 13.72
C TYR A 542 11.14 25.64 13.78
N LEU A 543 11.79 25.38 12.65
CA LEU A 543 12.91 24.45 12.54
C LEU A 543 14.20 25.24 12.32
N PRO A 544 15.13 25.28 13.29
CA PRO A 544 16.34 26.08 13.14
C PRO A 544 17.25 25.64 11.98
N LYS A 545 17.29 24.34 11.69
CA LYS A 545 18.16 23.77 10.63
C LYS A 545 17.71 24.14 9.22
N ILE A 546 16.40 24.30 9.03
CA ILE A 546 15.77 24.66 7.76
C ILE A 546 14.79 25.76 8.15
N PRO A 547 15.14 27.05 8.02
CA PRO A 547 14.36 28.20 8.52
C PRO A 547 12.91 28.21 8.00
N SER A 548 12.07 27.32 8.55
CA SER A 548 10.75 26.95 8.05
C SER A 548 9.88 26.52 9.23
N CYS A 549 8.59 26.86 9.13
CA CYS A 549 7.56 26.39 10.07
C CYS A 549 6.87 25.09 9.62
N ARG A 550 7.17 24.60 8.40
CA ARG A 550 6.53 23.46 7.74
C ARG A 550 4.99 23.53 7.72
N PHE A 551 4.44 24.73 7.57
CA PHE A 551 3.02 24.95 7.36
C PHE A 551 2.65 24.57 5.91
N GLY A 552 1.56 23.84 5.74
CA GLY A 552 1.12 23.28 4.45
C GLY A 552 1.78 21.95 4.09
N GLU A 553 2.82 21.51 4.81
CA GLU A 553 3.59 20.28 4.51
C GLU A 553 3.00 19.01 5.17
N GLY A 554 1.67 18.99 5.35
CA GLY A 554 0.92 17.81 5.79
C GLY A 554 1.05 17.45 7.27
N LYS A 555 1.08 18.44 8.17
CA LYS A 555 0.96 18.22 9.64
C LYS A 555 -0.36 18.67 10.22
N GLU A 556 -1.11 19.42 9.44
CA GLU A 556 -2.45 19.90 9.64
C GLU A 556 -3.41 18.96 8.90
N ILE A 557 -4.29 18.30 9.64
CA ILE A 557 -5.24 17.31 9.13
C ILE A 557 -6.63 17.90 9.16
N ILE A 558 -7.30 17.91 8.00
CA ILE A 558 -8.66 18.40 7.80
C ILE A 558 -9.62 17.22 7.82
N GLU A 559 -10.48 17.24 8.82
CA GLU A 559 -11.57 16.29 8.92
C GLU A 559 -12.74 16.73 8.05
N PHE A 560 -13.22 15.82 7.22
CA PHE A 560 -14.43 15.96 6.43
C PHE A 560 -15.56 15.21 7.13
N GLY A 561 -16.72 15.83 7.24
CA GLY A 561 -17.90 15.26 7.86
C GLY A 561 -19.14 15.60 7.05
N PHE A 562 -20.17 14.76 7.15
CA PHE A 562 -21.40 14.96 6.40
C PHE A 562 -22.14 16.22 6.88
N ASP A 563 -22.31 17.17 5.96
CA ASP A 563 -23.12 18.37 6.14
C ASP A 563 -24.51 18.13 5.56
N VAL A 564 -25.53 18.24 6.40
CA VAL A 564 -26.93 17.96 6.04
C VAL A 564 -27.51 19.02 5.10
N HIS A 565 -27.02 20.25 5.16
CA HIS A 565 -27.49 21.33 4.28
C HIS A 565 -26.91 21.21 2.88
N MET A 566 -25.65 20.77 2.78
CA MET A 566 -24.96 20.52 1.52
C MET A 566 -25.14 19.08 1.00
N MET A 567 -25.79 18.20 1.78
CA MET A 567 -25.99 16.77 1.49
C MET A 567 -24.72 16.01 1.07
N ARG A 568 -23.55 16.41 1.61
CA ARG A 568 -22.24 15.87 1.25
C ARG A 568 -21.24 15.99 2.38
N GLU A 569 -20.08 15.36 2.23
CA GLU A 569 -18.96 15.63 3.12
C GLU A 569 -18.34 17.01 2.86
N MET A 570 -18.20 17.81 3.92
CA MET A 570 -17.61 19.14 3.93
C MET A 570 -16.48 19.24 4.97
N PRO A 571 -15.51 20.15 4.80
CA PRO A 571 -14.48 20.39 5.80
C PRO A 571 -15.09 20.88 7.13
N VAL A 572 -14.81 20.20 8.24
CA VAL A 572 -15.40 20.50 9.55
C VAL A 572 -14.39 21.12 10.50
N ARG A 573 -13.18 20.54 10.60
CA ARG A 573 -12.16 20.99 11.56
C ARG A 573 -10.75 20.66 11.12
N VAL A 574 -9.79 21.39 11.68
CA VAL A 574 -8.37 21.12 11.55
C VAL A 574 -7.75 20.65 12.86
N SER A 575 -6.91 19.62 12.77
CA SER A 575 -6.15 19.06 13.90
C SER A 575 -4.66 18.90 13.56
N PHE A 576 -3.79 18.99 14.57
CA PHE A 576 -2.34 18.83 14.40
C PHE A 576 -1.89 17.42 14.76
N CYS A 577 -1.20 16.78 13.81
CA CYS A 577 -0.68 15.42 13.99
C CYS A 577 0.75 15.40 14.58
N SER A 578 1.40 16.57 14.70
CA SER A 578 2.77 16.71 15.17
C SER A 578 3.00 17.98 15.97
N VAL A 579 3.77 17.86 17.06
CA VAL A 579 4.25 18.97 17.89
C VAL A 579 5.69 19.40 17.52
N ARG A 580 6.25 18.84 16.43
CA ARG A 580 7.61 19.14 15.98
C ARG A 580 7.73 20.62 15.60
N GLY A 581 8.83 21.24 16.04
CA GLY A 581 9.12 22.66 15.83
C GLY A 581 8.44 23.61 16.81
N SER A 582 7.44 23.16 17.59
CA SER A 582 6.81 24.02 18.62
C SER A 582 7.84 24.50 19.65
N MET A 583 7.67 25.73 20.13
CA MET A 583 8.66 26.45 20.94
C MET A 583 10.05 26.49 20.30
N GLY A 584 10.09 26.53 18.96
CA GLY A 584 11.31 26.45 18.16
C GLY A 584 11.87 27.82 17.77
N TRP A 585 11.06 28.88 17.85
CA TRP A 585 11.50 30.24 17.50
C TRP A 585 12.76 30.62 18.30
N PRO A 586 13.81 31.15 17.65
CA PRO A 586 15.14 31.26 18.27
C PRO A 586 15.24 32.37 19.32
N GLU A 587 14.41 33.42 19.23
CA GLU A 587 14.53 34.62 20.07
C GLU A 587 13.32 34.77 20.99
N THR A 588 13.54 34.75 22.31
CA THR A 588 12.47 34.88 23.31
C THR A 588 12.35 36.28 23.91
N ASP A 589 13.02 37.27 23.33
CA ASP A 589 13.05 38.63 23.85
C ASP A 589 11.73 39.37 23.61
N TRP A 590 11.29 40.12 24.62
CA TRP A 590 9.99 40.81 24.64
C TRP A 590 10.05 42.16 23.93
N SER A 591 10.65 42.21 22.74
CA SER A 591 10.83 43.42 21.94
C SER A 591 9.84 43.49 20.77
N THR A 592 9.49 44.72 20.36
CA THR A 592 8.66 44.95 19.17
C THR A 592 9.37 44.47 17.90
N GLU A 593 10.69 44.60 17.82
CA GLU A 593 11.49 44.15 16.68
C GLU A 593 11.41 42.63 16.48
N ASN A 594 11.64 41.85 17.53
CA ASN A 594 11.53 40.39 17.47
C ASN A 594 10.09 39.97 17.08
N LEU A 595 9.08 40.63 17.65
CA LEU A 595 7.69 40.36 17.30
C LEU A 595 7.39 40.63 15.81
N MET A 596 7.91 41.71 15.25
CA MET A 596 7.71 42.03 13.83
C MET A 596 8.47 41.08 12.90
N ARG A 597 9.68 40.64 13.29
CA ARG A 597 10.41 39.58 12.56
C ARG A 597 9.63 38.26 12.57
N LEU A 598 9.06 37.92 13.72
CA LEU A 598 8.20 36.76 13.87
C LEU A 598 6.98 36.84 12.94
N PHE A 599 6.25 37.96 12.97
CA PHE A 599 5.06 38.14 12.14
C PHE A 599 5.40 38.07 10.64
N ASN A 600 6.47 38.73 10.21
CA ASN A 600 6.93 38.66 8.83
C ASN A 600 7.22 37.21 8.41
N PHE A 601 7.96 36.47 9.22
CA PHE A 601 8.34 35.09 8.91
C PHE A 601 7.11 34.19 8.68
N TYR A 602 6.15 34.21 9.61
CA TYR A 602 4.98 33.34 9.48
C TYR A 602 4.03 33.81 8.39
N MET A 603 3.79 35.12 8.26
CA MET A 603 2.86 35.65 7.24
C MET A 603 3.33 35.39 5.82
N SER A 604 4.65 35.44 5.56
CA SER A 604 5.18 35.04 4.24
C SER A 604 4.80 33.61 3.89
N ARG A 605 5.04 32.65 4.81
CA ARG A 605 4.71 31.24 4.53
C ARG A 605 3.20 31.01 4.44
N PHE A 606 2.40 31.73 5.23
CA PHE A 606 0.94 31.62 5.16
C PHE A 606 0.39 32.13 3.82
N ALA A 607 0.95 33.23 3.30
CA ALA A 607 0.59 33.76 1.99
C ALA A 607 0.93 32.77 0.86
N GLU A 608 2.13 32.16 0.89
CA GLU A 608 2.53 31.13 -0.09
C GLU A 608 1.50 30.00 -0.17
N VAL A 609 1.13 29.40 0.96
CA VAL A 609 0.20 28.25 0.96
C VAL A 609 -1.22 28.67 0.57
N ALA A 610 -1.65 29.90 0.89
CA ALA A 610 -2.96 30.41 0.44
C ALA A 610 -2.99 30.63 -1.09
N VAL A 611 -1.92 31.15 -1.67
CA VAL A 611 -1.76 31.32 -3.12
C VAL A 611 -1.67 29.95 -3.81
N GLU A 612 -0.98 28.97 -3.23
CA GLU A 612 -0.93 27.59 -3.73
C GLU A 612 -2.34 27.00 -3.83
N LEU A 613 -3.14 27.06 -2.75
CA LEU A 613 -4.54 26.59 -2.78
C LEU A 613 -5.35 27.30 -3.87
N TRP A 614 -5.26 28.63 -3.96
CA TRP A 614 -5.97 29.37 -4.99
C TRP A 614 -5.54 28.95 -6.39
N SER A 615 -4.23 28.77 -6.64
CA SER A 615 -3.73 28.42 -7.96
C SER A 615 -4.30 27.09 -8.47
N GLU A 616 -4.46 26.11 -7.58
CA GLU A 616 -5.06 24.80 -7.88
C GLU A 616 -6.56 24.90 -8.24
N HIS A 617 -7.26 25.88 -7.67
CA HIS A 617 -8.72 26.04 -7.77
C HIS A 617 -9.15 27.35 -8.45
N SER A 618 -8.26 27.99 -9.19
CA SER A 618 -8.41 29.35 -9.72
C SER A 618 -9.56 29.52 -10.71
N ALA A 619 -10.03 28.42 -11.30
CA ALA A 619 -11.21 28.39 -12.17
C ALA A 619 -12.55 28.57 -11.42
N PHE A 620 -12.58 28.35 -10.10
CA PHE A 620 -13.81 28.28 -9.32
C PHE A 620 -13.91 29.30 -8.18
N VAL A 621 -12.77 29.83 -7.71
CA VAL A 621 -12.71 30.84 -6.64
C VAL A 621 -11.69 31.92 -6.96
N THR A 622 -11.94 33.14 -6.49
CA THR A 622 -10.97 34.24 -6.60
C THR A 622 -9.95 34.20 -5.46
N LEU A 623 -8.75 34.73 -5.70
CA LEU A 623 -7.72 34.84 -4.68
C LEU A 623 -8.20 35.67 -3.48
N ASN A 624 -8.97 36.73 -3.74
CA ASN A 624 -9.49 37.60 -2.68
C ASN A 624 -10.44 36.84 -1.74
N GLU A 625 -11.32 35.98 -2.28
CA GLU A 625 -12.21 35.14 -1.45
C GLU A 625 -11.41 34.16 -0.60
N VAL A 626 -10.39 33.50 -1.17
CA VAL A 626 -9.50 32.59 -0.44
C VAL A 626 -8.78 33.34 0.69
N CYS A 627 -8.22 34.52 0.41
CA CYS A 627 -7.51 35.35 1.37
C CYS A 627 -8.41 35.85 2.51
N GLU A 628 -9.61 36.33 2.20
CA GLU A 628 -10.56 36.78 3.22
C GLU A 628 -10.98 35.63 4.12
N ARG A 629 -11.38 34.49 3.55
CA ARG A 629 -11.79 33.30 4.32
C ARG A 629 -10.65 32.75 5.17
N PHE A 630 -9.43 32.71 4.62
CA PHE A 630 -8.24 32.37 5.38
C PHE A 630 -8.06 33.30 6.57
N PHE A 631 -8.13 34.61 6.36
CA PHE A 631 -7.87 35.55 7.43
C PHE A 631 -9.00 35.58 8.48
N GLU A 632 -10.25 35.38 8.09
CA GLU A 632 -11.37 35.18 9.02
C GLU A 632 -11.10 34.01 9.97
N GLY A 633 -10.67 32.87 9.43
CA GLY A 633 -10.27 31.71 10.21
C GLY A 633 -9.10 32.00 11.16
N PHE A 634 -8.08 32.71 10.66
CA PHE A 634 -6.91 33.12 11.47
C PHE A 634 -7.32 34.03 12.64
N ALA A 635 -8.12 35.06 12.38
CA ALA A 635 -8.57 36.03 13.37
C ALA A 635 -9.48 35.38 14.41
N SER A 636 -10.46 34.58 13.97
CA SER A 636 -11.38 33.85 14.84
C SER A 636 -10.62 32.93 15.80
N LYS A 637 -9.68 32.12 15.27
CA LYS A 637 -8.90 31.21 16.11
C LYS A 637 -7.93 31.93 17.04
N THR A 638 -7.30 33.01 16.60
CA THR A 638 -6.45 33.85 17.46
C THR A 638 -7.23 34.40 18.65
N ARG A 639 -8.41 34.97 18.42
CA ARG A 639 -9.28 35.52 19.48
C ARG A 639 -9.73 34.43 20.45
N ALA A 640 -10.10 33.25 19.95
CA ALA A 640 -10.50 32.12 20.79
C ALA A 640 -9.38 31.64 21.73
N MET A 641 -8.14 31.51 21.22
CA MET A 641 -6.98 31.14 22.04
C MET A 641 -6.65 32.23 23.07
N HIS A 642 -6.69 33.50 22.67
CA HIS A 642 -6.45 34.63 23.57
C HIS A 642 -7.50 34.70 24.69
N TRP A 643 -8.78 34.49 24.39
CA TRP A 643 -9.84 34.43 25.39
C TRP A 643 -9.60 33.32 26.42
N ARG A 644 -9.23 32.11 25.96
CA ARG A 644 -8.86 31.00 26.85
C ARG A 644 -7.71 31.37 27.78
N TYR A 645 -6.67 32.01 27.24
CA TYR A 645 -5.55 32.49 28.04
C TYR A 645 -5.99 33.49 29.11
N VAL A 646 -6.67 34.57 28.71
CA VAL A 646 -7.05 35.65 29.64
C VAL A 646 -8.03 35.18 30.71
N SER A 647 -9.01 34.35 30.35
CA SER A 647 -10.01 33.81 31.29
C SER A 647 -9.42 32.88 32.36
N ARG A 648 -8.19 32.37 32.16
CA ARG A 648 -7.49 31.46 33.09
C ARG A 648 -6.03 31.86 33.27
N ARG A 649 -5.73 33.16 33.21
CA ARG A 649 -4.35 33.68 33.16
C ARG A 649 -3.49 33.13 34.29
N GLU A 650 -3.98 33.16 35.52
CA GLU A 650 -3.24 32.67 36.70
C GLU A 650 -2.79 31.21 36.55
N GLN A 651 -3.63 30.34 35.98
CA GLN A 651 -3.29 28.93 35.77
C GLN A 651 -2.22 28.76 34.68
N PHE A 652 -2.29 29.55 33.60
CA PHE A 652 -1.31 29.50 32.52
C PHE A 652 0.05 30.09 32.93
N ASP A 653 0.05 31.18 33.70
CA ASP A 653 1.26 31.85 34.18
C ASP A 653 1.95 31.05 35.28
N ALA A 654 1.17 30.32 36.10
CA ALA A 654 1.68 29.40 37.12
C ALA A 654 2.15 28.04 36.56
N PHE A 655 1.89 27.73 35.28
CA PHE A 655 2.27 26.44 34.69
C PHE A 655 3.78 26.32 34.53
N LYS A 656 4.42 25.62 35.48
CA LYS A 656 5.86 25.35 35.52
C LYS A 656 6.12 23.86 35.72
N PRO A 657 6.09 23.06 34.64
CA PRO A 657 6.36 21.63 34.73
C PRO A 657 7.83 21.38 35.14
N ASP A 658 8.08 20.36 35.94
CA ASP A 658 9.45 19.96 36.34
C ASP A 658 10.21 19.38 35.13
N LEU A 659 10.91 20.26 34.42
CA LEU A 659 11.63 19.96 33.19
C LEU A 659 13.08 20.41 33.30
N ARG A 660 13.96 19.71 32.56
CA ARG A 660 15.38 20.05 32.50
C ARG A 660 15.59 21.45 31.91
N LYS A 661 16.46 22.23 32.55
CA LYS A 661 16.81 23.61 32.14
C LYS A 661 17.26 23.74 30.68
N VAL A 662 17.90 22.70 30.12
CA VAL A 662 18.35 22.66 28.71
C VAL A 662 17.24 22.94 27.70
N TYR A 663 15.98 22.64 28.03
CA TYR A 663 14.85 22.89 27.12
C TYR A 663 14.35 24.33 27.14
N ASN A 664 14.74 25.12 28.15
CA ASN A 664 14.33 26.51 28.36
C ASN A 664 12.80 26.71 28.25
N PHE A 665 12.03 25.80 28.86
CA PHE A 665 10.56 25.78 28.74
C PHE A 665 9.93 27.09 29.22
N ASP A 666 10.30 27.56 30.41
CA ASP A 666 9.67 28.72 31.05
C ASP A 666 9.75 29.99 30.20
N ALA A 667 10.94 30.32 29.68
CA ALA A 667 11.13 31.51 28.84
C ALA A 667 10.34 31.41 27.52
N LYS A 668 10.35 30.22 26.90
CA LYS A 668 9.62 29.97 25.65
C LYS A 668 8.11 29.98 25.83
N TRP A 669 7.64 29.46 26.95
CA TRP A 669 6.23 29.46 27.31
C TRP A 669 5.74 30.89 27.59
N ALA A 670 6.47 31.64 28.42
CA ALA A 670 6.15 33.03 28.72
C ALA A 670 6.15 33.90 27.44
N PHE A 671 7.13 33.72 26.55
CA PHE A 671 7.15 34.40 25.25
C PHE A 671 5.95 34.02 24.36
N SER A 672 5.55 32.74 24.34
CA SER A 672 4.38 32.29 23.58
C SER A 672 3.11 33.02 24.03
N LEU A 673 2.86 33.09 25.33
CA LEU A 673 1.71 33.80 25.91
C LEU A 673 1.78 35.32 25.67
N TRP A 674 2.94 35.92 25.91
CA TRP A 674 3.20 37.35 25.67
C TRP A 674 2.93 37.76 24.22
N SER A 675 3.32 36.91 23.27
CA SER A 675 3.14 37.14 21.84
C SER A 675 1.70 36.90 21.38
N LEU A 676 0.96 35.95 21.98
CA LEU A 676 -0.45 35.68 21.68
C LEU A 676 -1.33 36.89 22.01
N GLU A 677 -1.11 37.50 23.19
CA GLU A 677 -1.82 38.72 23.58
C GLU A 677 -1.58 39.85 22.57
N ARG A 678 -0.34 39.98 22.09
CA ARG A 678 0.04 41.00 21.09
C ARG A 678 -0.44 40.70 19.68
N GLN A 679 -0.50 39.43 19.30
CA GLN A 679 -1.11 38.95 18.06
C GLN A 679 -2.60 39.29 18.04
N SER A 680 -3.32 39.03 19.14
CA SER A 680 -4.75 39.34 19.23
C SER A 680 -5.07 40.84 19.15
N ARG A 681 -4.18 41.70 19.64
CA ARG A 681 -4.34 43.17 19.58
C ARG A 681 -3.96 43.78 18.22
N ARG A 682 -3.29 43.01 17.36
CA ARG A 682 -2.74 43.50 16.07
C ARG A 682 -3.30 42.70 14.89
N ILE A 683 -4.52 42.18 15.00
CA ILE A 683 -5.14 41.39 13.93
C ILE A 683 -5.21 42.19 12.62
N ASP A 684 -5.52 43.49 12.68
CA ASP A 684 -5.62 44.32 11.47
C ASP A 684 -4.26 44.51 10.80
N LEU A 685 -3.21 44.85 11.58
CA LEU A 685 -1.83 44.90 11.07
C LEU A 685 -1.38 43.57 10.44
N LEU A 686 -1.78 42.45 11.05
CA LEU A 686 -1.46 41.12 10.55
C LEU A 686 -2.20 40.80 9.24
N ARG A 687 -3.40 41.36 9.04
CA ARG A 687 -4.16 41.27 7.79
C ARG A 687 -3.42 42.02 6.69
N ASP A 688 -3.06 43.27 6.96
CA ASP A 688 -2.34 44.11 6.00
C ASP A 688 -1.02 43.45 5.59
N LEU A 689 -0.29 42.91 6.57
CA LEU A 689 0.95 42.20 6.31
C LEU A 689 0.75 40.93 5.47
N PHE A 690 -0.30 40.15 5.74
CA PHE A 690 -0.64 38.96 4.96
C PHE A 690 -0.96 39.33 3.50
N MET A 691 -1.82 40.33 3.29
CA MET A 691 -2.18 40.80 1.95
C MET A 691 -0.98 41.39 1.20
N GLU A 692 -0.09 42.11 1.88
CA GLU A 692 1.18 42.59 1.30
C GLU A 692 2.03 41.43 0.77
N LYS A 693 2.11 40.30 1.50
CA LYS A 693 2.86 39.12 1.05
C LYS A 693 2.17 38.42 -0.12
N VAL A 694 0.85 38.31 -0.10
CA VAL A 694 0.06 37.73 -1.20
C VAL A 694 0.28 38.51 -2.49
N ASN A 695 0.12 39.84 -2.46
CA ASN A 695 0.29 40.70 -3.64
C ASN A 695 1.71 40.58 -4.23
N LYS A 696 2.74 40.50 -3.38
CA LYS A 696 4.13 40.30 -3.83
C LYS A 696 4.35 38.97 -4.56
N LEU A 697 3.65 37.91 -4.16
CA LEU A 697 3.74 36.60 -4.79
C LEU A 697 3.06 36.59 -6.17
N THR A 698 1.91 37.27 -6.29
CA THR A 698 1.16 37.34 -7.55
C THR A 698 1.83 38.26 -8.56
N ASP A 699 2.34 39.42 -8.12
CA ASP A 699 3.05 40.37 -9.00
C ASP A 699 4.33 39.73 -9.60
N GLY A 700 4.97 38.82 -8.86
CA GLY A 700 6.12 38.04 -9.33
C GLY A 700 5.77 36.94 -10.33
N GLN A 701 4.56 36.37 -10.28
CA GLN A 701 4.08 35.37 -11.24
C GLN A 701 3.67 36.01 -12.58
N PHE A 702 2.98 37.15 -12.57
CA PHE A 702 2.60 37.86 -13.81
C PHE A 702 3.79 38.47 -14.56
N ALA A 703 4.90 38.79 -13.88
CA ALA A 703 6.12 39.28 -14.52
C ALA A 703 6.89 38.21 -15.33
N LEU A 704 6.65 36.92 -15.04
CA LEU A 704 7.24 35.79 -15.78
C LEU A 704 6.42 35.41 -17.02
N GLU A 705 5.11 35.63 -17.01
CA GLU A 705 4.25 35.38 -18.19
C GLU A 705 4.31 36.50 -19.23
N ALA A 706 4.62 37.74 -18.83
CA ALA A 706 4.69 38.89 -19.75
C ALA A 706 5.98 39.00 -20.60
N ASN A 707 7.00 38.15 -20.36
CA ASN A 707 8.30 38.20 -21.04
C ASN A 707 8.58 36.98 -21.94
N GLY A 708 7.56 36.17 -22.27
CA GLY A 708 7.72 34.91 -22.99
C GLY A 708 7.27 34.93 -24.45
N ASP A 709 7.86 35.79 -25.30
CA ASP A 709 7.77 35.67 -26.76
C ASP A 709 9.20 35.70 -27.36
N GLU A 710 9.88 34.55 -27.40
CA GLU A 710 10.79 34.08 -28.46
C GLU A 710 11.30 32.64 -28.16
N PRO A 711 11.76 31.85 -29.17
CA PRO A 711 11.47 30.42 -29.26
C PRO A 711 12.52 29.47 -28.64
N GLN A 712 12.00 28.35 -28.13
CA GLN A 712 12.65 27.05 -27.90
C GLN A 712 14.05 27.05 -27.24
N GLN A 713 14.08 26.87 -25.91
CA GLN A 713 15.06 25.99 -25.26
C GLN A 713 14.60 25.57 -23.85
N GLU A 714 14.62 24.25 -23.63
CA GLU A 714 14.50 23.48 -22.38
C GLU A 714 13.23 23.65 -21.51
N SER A 715 12.39 22.61 -21.56
CA SER A 715 11.31 22.37 -20.61
C SER A 715 11.80 22.48 -19.15
N PRO A 716 11.07 23.17 -18.25
CA PRO A 716 11.43 23.22 -16.84
C PRO A 716 11.34 21.81 -16.24
N ALA A 717 12.45 21.36 -15.66
CA ALA A 717 12.53 20.08 -14.98
C ALA A 717 11.42 19.95 -13.93
N ILE A 718 10.62 18.90 -14.09
CA ILE A 718 9.69 18.39 -13.07
C ILE A 718 10.49 18.28 -11.77
N ARG A 719 10.18 19.14 -10.79
CA ARG A 719 10.82 19.10 -9.47
C ARG A 719 10.51 17.74 -8.83
N LYS A 720 11.53 16.89 -8.74
CA LYS A 720 11.51 15.72 -7.87
C LYS A 720 11.18 16.16 -6.43
N PRO A 721 10.44 15.34 -5.67
CA PRO A 721 10.27 15.59 -4.23
C PRO A 721 11.65 15.62 -3.56
N PRO A 722 11.86 16.47 -2.55
CA PRO A 722 13.17 16.60 -1.92
C PRO A 722 13.58 15.27 -1.29
N GLU A 723 14.70 14.72 -1.75
CA GLU A 723 15.41 13.63 -1.08
C GLU A 723 15.72 14.07 0.36
N GLU A 724 15.25 13.30 1.36
CA GLU A 724 15.69 13.49 2.73
C GLU A 724 17.18 13.12 2.82
N ILE A 725 18.02 14.14 2.81
CA ILE A 725 19.48 14.04 2.96
C ILE A 725 19.81 13.37 4.30
N ARG A 726 20.51 12.22 4.23
CA ARG A 726 21.28 11.63 5.33
C ARG A 726 22.23 12.67 5.90
N ILE A 727 22.12 12.96 7.19
CA ILE A 727 23.06 13.83 7.90
C ILE A 727 24.09 12.92 8.57
N ASP A 728 25.27 12.84 7.97
CA ASP A 728 26.48 12.38 8.63
C ASP A 728 26.83 13.34 9.78
N LEU A 729 27.17 12.73 10.91
CA LEU A 729 27.56 13.39 12.15
C LEU A 729 29.07 13.67 12.11
N LEU A 730 29.46 14.94 12.15
CA LEU A 730 30.79 15.38 12.61
C LEU A 730 30.52 16.12 13.93
N GLN A 731 30.93 15.59 15.09
CA GLN A 731 32.28 15.75 15.66
C GLN A 731 32.82 17.16 15.41
N ASP A 732 32.66 18.03 16.41
CA ASP A 732 33.79 18.62 17.13
C ASP A 732 33.30 19.41 18.37
N GLU A 733 34.04 19.18 19.47
CA GLU A 733 34.06 19.78 20.82
C GLU A 733 32.88 19.59 21.80
#